data_AF-A0A497G9N6-F1
#
_entry.id   AF-A0A497G9N6-F1
#
_cell.length_a   1.000
_cell.length_b   1.000
_cell.length_c   1.000
_cell.angle_alpha   90.00
_cell.angle_beta   90.00
_cell.angle_gamma   90.00
#
_symmetry.space_group_name_H-M   'P 1'
#
loop_
_entity.id
_entity.type
_entity.pdbx_description
1 polymer ?
#
loop_
_entity_poly.entity_id
_entity_poly.type
_entity_poly.pdbx_seq_one_letter_code
_entity_poly.pdbx_strand_id
1 'polypeptide(L)'
;MSNKATSASVSRLLDHKLSVTLDNLNKSLKEDDIVEKELMLLRFTKIVNKFYRTMTNPLLEIKEFRKGSFANMDELNLRLKEVQQDLQILYKELNSMESYIVSNFNTLNTEATALRGRLRRVSSKLADFRLHANDNLGGGTYFSDSFQTTDHIDYDEKRYEEDIASIDLGSGTVSLPVKPEKTEQYDIAEISIGSGSNGSKGNNQEIGGLYRGDLGSISDSNADTWFEYERVSDETSTIPLILELKFRLEKDSIINSMSFSSAAFGMRAYPRITKLEVSIDGKEFTDIINQVPSSSYFGEEDSKVIILDPASGKFSGISKLKLPPNKARFINIVLQQDDSFIIKTPSGIKYRKAIGIRDVDLLGEVYEAKGEIVSTNFTANSEIKKVSLVASEQLTENLTSIKHFLSIDDGQNWNEIQSIEKVTKDTTEILNFNIEGVDSIISSNPSSTIRHKALLERSPNGFSTRGGIEKTRKPASDFRAISAGTQNITLSNRPISSTVNLKNVYFGSVGGDEFYLIDSLNTVEREGFKFVQLPLSPFSQDSISLNQEIVKIDGEIWKRVPDISLEVSSSTAYEFDYINNIIKFGDNATGLNPVSSIYFGLEREQVEIAYDSPRNVKLTFDTDGVIETTKVYRLLKSETKSNHLLPKAARINRLNLLDIVDITVITDSANAIVTEKEYVNGSSELENSGDYSIDRGRGIVYTYIETSEEDDTLIDIVHHPRVDVKDLVWTNGDISIPEEEYITEVNKDTIDTAAGTRTIRLSGFVEPRSLRFLSLQDSFKTEVPYKGDGTEFNIGLDPAELSGYYTIDYKTGIIYTYSSVTGILILEYNTSSYFAEYNIAVEIAKDDYSIDEENNK
;
A
#
# COMPACT_ATOMS: atom_id res chain seq x y z
N MET A 1 19.45 -44.97 -23.53
CA MET A 1 20.49 -45.51 -22.64
C MET A 1 19.90 -46.69 -21.88
N SER A 2 20.25 -47.93 -22.23
CA SER A 2 19.84 -49.12 -21.48
C SER A 2 20.92 -49.49 -20.47
N ASN A 3 21.02 -48.73 -19.37
CA ASN A 3 21.70 -49.27 -18.21
C ASN A 3 20.73 -50.24 -17.55
N LYS A 4 20.87 -51.52 -17.90
CA LYS A 4 20.41 -52.58 -17.02
C LYS A 4 21.17 -52.36 -15.73
N ALA A 5 20.50 -51.81 -14.72
CA ALA A 5 20.85 -52.10 -13.33
C ALA A 5 20.65 -53.60 -13.16
N THR A 6 21.59 -54.40 -13.67
CA THR A 6 21.67 -55.81 -13.33
C THR A 6 22.01 -55.82 -11.85
N SER A 7 20.98 -55.99 -11.02
CA SER A 7 21.05 -56.56 -9.68
C SER A 7 21.56 -58.00 -9.74
N ALA A 8 22.58 -58.27 -10.56
CA ALA A 8 23.31 -59.51 -10.51
C ALA A 8 23.92 -59.56 -9.11
N SER A 9 23.35 -60.41 -8.27
CA SER A 9 23.77 -60.63 -6.90
C SER A 9 25.24 -61.05 -6.90
N VAL A 10 26.15 -60.14 -6.62
CA VAL A 10 27.56 -60.51 -6.45
C VAL A 10 27.81 -60.67 -4.97
N SER A 11 27.23 -61.73 -4.41
CA SER A 11 27.80 -62.25 -3.17
C SER A 11 29.27 -62.54 -3.44
N ARG A 12 30.16 -61.95 -2.64
CA ARG A 12 31.62 -62.15 -2.75
C ARG A 12 32.09 -63.24 -1.80
N LEU A 13 31.16 -64.09 -1.35
CA LEU A 13 31.42 -65.13 -0.37
C LEU A 13 32.56 -66.05 -0.79
N LEU A 14 32.62 -66.43 -2.06
CA LEU A 14 33.70 -67.26 -2.60
C LEU A 14 35.05 -66.54 -2.60
N ASP A 15 35.07 -65.25 -2.93
CA ASP A 15 36.29 -64.43 -2.92
C ASP A 15 36.79 -64.20 -1.50
N HIS A 16 35.89 -63.89 -0.56
CA HIS A 16 36.19 -63.76 0.86
C HIS A 16 36.70 -65.07 1.45
N LYS A 17 36.07 -66.19 1.08
CA LYS A 17 36.51 -67.53 1.47
C LYS A 17 37.89 -67.85 0.93
N LEU A 18 38.16 -67.55 -0.34
CA LEU A 18 39.48 -67.72 -0.93
C LEU A 18 40.52 -66.85 -0.23
N SER A 19 40.23 -65.56 -0.01
CA SER A 19 41.08 -64.62 0.71
C SER A 19 41.43 -65.11 2.12
N VAL A 20 40.44 -65.49 2.93
CA VAL A 20 40.69 -66.00 4.28
C VAL A 20 41.51 -67.28 4.25
N THR A 21 41.28 -68.17 3.29
CA THR A 21 42.03 -69.41 3.18
C THR A 21 43.49 -69.16 2.75
N LEU A 22 43.72 -68.20 1.84
CA LEU A 22 45.06 -67.77 1.41
C LEU A 22 45.80 -67.00 2.51
N ASP A 23 45.13 -66.15 3.28
CA ASP A 23 45.71 -65.44 4.43
C ASP A 23 46.20 -66.43 5.48
N ASN A 24 45.44 -67.50 5.71
CA ASN A 24 45.84 -68.57 6.62
C ASN A 24 47.01 -69.39 6.08
N LEU A 25 47.07 -69.66 4.77
CA LEU A 25 48.24 -70.26 4.14
C LEU A 25 49.46 -69.36 4.37
N ASN A 26 49.37 -68.08 4.00
CA ASN A 26 50.45 -67.11 4.15
C ASN A 26 50.93 -66.99 5.61
N LYS A 27 50.01 -66.97 6.57
CA LYS A 27 50.34 -66.97 8.00
C LYS A 27 51.08 -68.24 8.41
N SER A 28 50.61 -69.41 7.97
CA SER A 28 51.30 -70.68 8.24
C SER A 28 52.68 -70.78 7.57
N LEU A 29 52.88 -70.13 6.42
CA LEU A 29 54.17 -70.07 5.74
C LEU A 29 55.16 -69.12 6.43
N LYS A 30 54.67 -68.11 7.16
CA LYS A 30 55.49 -67.16 7.92
C LYS A 30 55.83 -67.65 9.32
N GLU A 31 54.95 -68.45 9.93
CA GLU A 31 55.11 -68.96 11.30
C GLU A 31 55.93 -70.26 11.36
N ASP A 32 55.94 -71.06 10.28
CA ASP A 32 56.72 -72.29 10.21
C ASP A 32 58.03 -72.06 9.40
N ASP A 33 59.17 -72.54 9.91
CA ASP A 33 60.46 -72.63 9.19
C ASP A 33 60.37 -73.68 8.08
N ILE A 34 59.59 -73.40 7.02
CA ILE A 34 59.39 -74.35 5.91
C ILE A 34 60.58 -74.25 4.96
N VAL A 35 61.53 -75.18 5.11
CA VAL A 35 62.79 -75.20 4.33
C VAL A 35 62.62 -75.88 2.96
N GLU A 36 61.58 -76.71 2.76
CA GLU A 36 61.44 -77.55 1.56
C GLU A 36 60.25 -77.18 0.67
N LYS A 37 60.54 -76.98 -0.63
CA LYS A 37 59.57 -76.63 -1.68
C LYS A 37 58.41 -77.63 -1.81
N GLU A 38 58.67 -78.92 -1.57
CA GLU A 38 57.67 -79.98 -1.69
C GLU A 38 56.59 -79.87 -0.60
N LEU A 39 56.98 -79.53 0.63
CA LEU A 39 56.04 -79.37 1.74
C LEU A 39 55.11 -78.17 1.53
N MET A 40 55.61 -77.07 0.94
CA MET A 40 54.78 -75.94 0.52
C MET A 40 53.75 -76.35 -0.53
N LEU A 41 54.16 -77.12 -1.53
CA LEU A 41 53.28 -77.55 -2.61
C LEU A 41 52.17 -78.48 -2.08
N LEU A 42 52.51 -79.41 -1.19
CA LEU A 42 51.53 -80.28 -0.52
C LEU A 42 50.52 -79.48 0.32
N ARG A 43 50.98 -78.48 1.10
CA ARG A 43 50.10 -77.61 1.89
C ARG A 43 49.18 -76.78 1.00
N PHE A 44 49.72 -76.20 -0.07
CA PHE A 44 48.95 -75.46 -1.06
C PHE A 44 47.86 -76.33 -1.68
N THR A 45 48.21 -77.53 -2.18
CA THR A 45 47.24 -78.47 -2.76
C THR A 45 46.16 -78.87 -1.76
N LYS A 46 46.51 -79.10 -0.48
CA LYS A 46 45.53 -79.43 0.56
C LYS A 46 44.54 -78.29 0.80
N ILE A 47 45.04 -77.05 0.84
CA ILE A 47 44.23 -75.85 1.04
C ILE A 47 43.31 -75.60 -0.16
N VAL A 48 43.83 -75.69 -1.38
CA VAL A 48 43.06 -75.53 -2.62
C VAL A 48 41.98 -76.62 -2.72
N ASN A 49 42.32 -77.88 -2.42
CA ASN A 49 41.33 -78.95 -2.37
C ASN A 49 40.25 -78.70 -1.31
N LYS A 50 40.64 -78.20 -0.12
CA LYS A 50 39.68 -77.84 0.92
C LYS A 50 38.75 -76.72 0.46
N PHE A 51 39.29 -75.68 -0.18
CA PHE A 51 38.50 -74.60 -0.76
C PHE A 51 37.48 -75.13 -1.78
N TYR A 52 37.92 -75.94 -2.76
CA TYR A 52 37.02 -76.52 -3.77
C TYR A 52 35.93 -77.41 -3.17
N ARG A 53 36.25 -78.23 -2.17
CA ARG A 53 35.27 -79.08 -1.48
C ARG A 53 34.25 -78.30 -0.66
N THR A 54 34.61 -77.09 -0.26
CA THR A 54 33.78 -76.25 0.60
C THR A 54 33.25 -75.02 -0.14
N MET A 55 33.22 -75.02 -1.48
CA MET A 55 32.71 -73.85 -2.23
C MET A 55 31.29 -73.45 -1.81
N THR A 56 30.41 -74.43 -1.55
CA THR A 56 29.01 -74.19 -1.16
C THR A 56 28.73 -74.44 0.31
N ASN A 57 29.74 -74.85 1.09
CA ASN A 57 29.60 -75.27 2.49
C ASN A 57 30.55 -74.46 3.38
N PRO A 58 30.35 -74.37 4.70
CA PRO A 58 31.34 -73.79 5.61
C PRO A 58 32.71 -74.50 5.51
N LEU A 59 33.79 -73.80 5.90
CA LEU A 59 35.12 -74.41 6.05
C LEU A 59 35.15 -75.43 7.19
N LEU A 60 34.28 -75.25 8.19
CA LEU A 60 34.06 -76.16 9.29
C LEU A 60 33.45 -77.49 8.80
N GLU A 61 34.14 -78.59 9.07
CA GLU A 61 33.60 -79.93 8.89
C GLU A 61 33.01 -80.43 10.22
N ILE A 62 31.68 -80.58 10.27
CA ILE A 62 31.02 -81.11 11.49
C ILE A 62 31.34 -82.60 11.61
N LYS A 63 32.11 -82.96 12.63
CA LYS A 63 32.36 -84.35 13.02
C LYS A 63 31.85 -84.60 14.43
N GLU A 64 31.01 -85.61 14.58
CA GLU A 64 30.44 -85.96 15.89
C GLU A 64 31.54 -86.43 16.85
N PHE A 65 31.49 -85.94 18.09
CA PHE A 65 32.32 -86.49 19.15
C PHE A 65 31.78 -87.86 19.54
N ARG A 66 32.64 -88.89 19.52
CA ARG A 66 32.23 -90.21 20.03
C ARG A 66 32.02 -90.11 21.53
N LYS A 67 30.81 -90.45 21.98
CA LYS A 67 30.49 -90.50 23.41
C LYS A 67 31.44 -91.47 24.12
N GLY A 68 32.14 -90.98 25.15
CA GLY A 68 33.07 -91.77 25.96
C GLY A 68 34.54 -91.73 25.54
N SER A 69 34.90 -91.08 24.41
CA SER A 69 36.30 -90.77 24.09
C SER A 69 36.70 -89.39 24.60
N PHE A 70 37.93 -89.24 25.08
CA PHE A 70 38.49 -87.91 25.36
C PHE A 70 38.52 -87.07 24.09
N ALA A 71 38.19 -85.78 24.21
CA ALA A 71 38.29 -84.85 23.09
C ALA A 71 39.75 -84.70 22.67
N ASN A 72 40.04 -84.89 21.38
CA ASN A 72 41.36 -84.58 20.84
C ASN A 72 41.48 -83.04 20.77
N MET A 73 42.37 -82.47 21.60
CA MET A 73 42.55 -81.03 21.71
C MET A 73 43.05 -80.40 20.40
N ASP A 74 43.86 -81.11 19.61
CA ASP A 74 44.33 -80.62 18.31
C ASP A 74 43.19 -80.53 17.31
N GLU A 75 42.29 -81.53 17.32
CA GLU A 75 41.09 -81.54 16.48
C GLU A 75 40.12 -80.44 16.90
N LEU A 76 39.95 -80.22 18.22
CA LEU A 76 39.11 -79.14 18.74
C LEU A 76 39.66 -77.76 18.37
N ASN A 77 40.96 -77.54 18.54
CA ASN A 77 41.62 -76.29 18.17
C ASN A 77 41.52 -76.02 16.66
N LEU A 78 41.68 -77.05 15.83
CA LEU A 78 41.48 -76.93 14.39
C LEU A 78 40.05 -76.52 14.05
N ARG A 79 39.03 -77.12 14.68
CA ARG A 79 37.62 -76.75 14.48
C ARG A 79 37.32 -75.33 14.93
N LEU A 80 37.84 -74.90 16.09
CA LEU A 80 37.68 -73.52 16.56
C LEU A 80 38.32 -72.52 15.59
N LYS A 81 39.47 -72.87 15.02
CA LYS A 81 40.11 -72.08 13.96
C LYS A 81 39.27 -72.01 12.69
N GLU A 82 38.63 -73.11 12.29
CA GLU A 82 37.71 -73.14 11.15
C GLU A 82 36.43 -72.32 11.41
N VAL A 83 35.86 -72.39 12.61
CA VAL A 83 34.74 -71.52 13.04
C VAL A 83 35.15 -70.05 12.95
N GLN A 84 36.33 -69.70 13.45
CA GLN A 84 36.86 -68.34 13.35
C GLN A 84 36.98 -67.89 11.89
N GLN A 85 37.47 -68.76 11.00
CA GLN A 85 37.58 -68.45 9.57
C GLN A 85 36.21 -68.24 8.93
N ASP A 86 35.23 -69.09 9.21
CA ASP A 86 33.86 -68.93 8.69
C ASP A 86 33.22 -67.63 9.20
N LEU A 87 33.41 -67.26 10.48
CA LEU A 87 32.96 -65.97 11.03
C LEU A 87 33.63 -64.77 10.35
N GLN A 88 34.94 -64.86 10.07
CA GLN A 88 35.65 -63.83 9.32
C GLN A 88 35.13 -63.67 7.89
N ILE A 89 34.78 -64.77 7.23
CA ILE A 89 34.17 -64.76 5.90
C ILE A 89 32.80 -64.08 5.95
N LEU A 90 31.95 -64.43 6.92
CA LEU A 90 30.63 -63.81 7.10
C LEU A 90 30.75 -62.30 7.39
N TYR A 91 31.70 -61.90 8.24
CA TYR A 91 31.94 -60.49 8.53
C TYR A 91 32.41 -59.71 7.30
N LYS A 92 33.35 -60.26 6.51
CA LYS A 92 33.77 -59.66 5.23
C LYS A 92 32.60 -59.55 4.24
N GLU A 93 31.69 -60.54 4.23
CA GLU A 93 30.49 -60.51 3.39
C GLU A 93 29.50 -59.44 3.85
N LEU A 94 29.22 -59.33 5.14
CA LEU A 94 28.35 -58.28 5.69
C LEU A 94 28.88 -56.88 5.36
N ASN A 95 30.18 -56.63 5.55
CA ASN A 95 30.78 -55.34 5.19
C ASN A 95 30.69 -55.04 3.68
N SER A 96 30.79 -56.09 2.85
CA SER A 96 30.61 -55.94 1.39
C SER A 96 29.16 -55.66 1.03
N MET A 97 28.20 -56.29 1.71
CA MET A 97 26.78 -55.99 1.56
C MET A 97 26.45 -54.56 2.01
N GLU A 98 27.01 -54.11 3.14
CA GLU A 98 26.88 -52.73 3.61
C GLU A 98 27.42 -51.73 2.57
N SER A 99 28.66 -51.93 2.11
CA SER A 99 29.27 -51.11 1.07
C SER A 99 28.44 -51.09 -0.22
N TYR A 100 27.85 -52.23 -0.58
CA TYR A 100 26.97 -52.36 -1.74
C TYR A 100 25.64 -51.62 -1.55
N ILE A 101 25.02 -51.71 -0.37
CA ILE A 101 23.80 -50.96 -0.02
C ILE A 101 24.07 -49.46 -0.12
N VAL A 102 25.17 -48.98 0.47
CA VAL A 102 25.57 -47.56 0.40
C VAL A 102 25.82 -47.13 -1.04
N SER A 103 26.55 -47.93 -1.83
CA SER A 103 26.80 -47.64 -3.24
C SER A 103 25.51 -47.57 -4.05
N ASN A 104 24.60 -48.53 -3.88
CA ASN A 104 23.30 -48.55 -4.55
C ASN A 104 22.44 -47.37 -4.12
N PHE A 105 22.40 -47.03 -2.84
CA PHE A 105 21.70 -45.86 -2.34
C PHE A 105 22.22 -44.58 -3.00
N ASN A 106 23.55 -44.41 -3.06
CA ASN A 106 24.17 -43.26 -3.72
C ASN A 106 23.86 -43.21 -5.22
N THR A 107 23.86 -44.36 -5.91
CA THR A 107 23.46 -44.45 -7.32
C THR A 107 21.98 -44.08 -7.50
N LEU A 108 21.08 -44.64 -6.68
CA LEU A 108 19.65 -44.32 -6.73
C LEU A 108 19.38 -42.84 -6.43
N ASN A 109 20.10 -42.26 -5.46
CA ASN A 109 19.99 -40.83 -5.15
C ASN A 109 20.50 -39.95 -6.29
N THR A 110 21.58 -40.37 -6.97
CA THR A 110 22.12 -39.68 -8.15
C THR A 110 21.13 -39.74 -9.31
N GLU A 111 20.56 -40.91 -9.61
CA GLU A 111 19.54 -41.10 -10.65
C GLU A 111 18.24 -40.35 -10.33
N ALA A 112 17.80 -40.35 -9.06
CA ALA A 112 16.67 -39.57 -8.60
C ALA A 112 16.92 -38.07 -8.82
N THR A 113 18.11 -37.56 -8.47
CA THR A 113 18.49 -36.17 -8.70
C THR A 113 18.52 -35.82 -10.20
N ALA A 114 19.06 -36.71 -11.04
CA ALA A 114 19.07 -36.55 -12.49
C ALA A 114 17.65 -36.54 -13.09
N LEU A 115 16.76 -37.42 -12.60
CA LEU A 115 15.35 -37.47 -13.01
C LEU A 115 14.61 -36.20 -12.61
N ARG A 116 14.81 -35.72 -11.38
CA ARG A 116 14.26 -34.44 -10.89
C ARG A 116 14.72 -33.28 -11.76
N GLY A 117 16.00 -33.21 -12.11
CA GLY A 117 16.52 -32.19 -13.04
C GLY A 117 15.89 -32.26 -14.44
N ARG A 118 15.61 -33.47 -14.96
CA ARG A 118 14.86 -33.63 -16.22
C ARG A 118 13.41 -33.17 -16.08
N LEU A 119 12.74 -33.49 -14.98
CA LEU A 119 11.37 -33.05 -14.72
C LEU A 119 11.27 -31.52 -14.61
N ARG A 120 12.23 -30.85 -13.96
CA ARG A 120 12.33 -29.37 -13.95
C ARG A 120 12.42 -28.79 -15.36
N ARG A 121 13.27 -29.36 -16.22
CA ARG A 121 13.36 -28.95 -17.64
C ARG A 121 12.05 -29.17 -18.41
N VAL A 122 11.35 -30.27 -18.17
CA VAL A 122 10.04 -30.53 -18.79
C VAL A 122 8.99 -29.53 -18.29
N SER A 123 8.98 -29.23 -17.00
CA SER A 123 8.08 -28.25 -16.40
C SER A 123 8.31 -26.84 -16.96
N SER A 124 9.58 -26.43 -17.12
CA SER A 124 9.93 -25.15 -17.74
C SER A 124 9.42 -25.06 -19.17
N LYS A 125 9.67 -26.10 -19.99
CA LYS A 125 9.15 -26.14 -21.38
C LYS A 125 7.63 -26.17 -21.46
N LEU A 126 6.97 -26.82 -20.51
CA LEU A 126 5.51 -26.84 -20.44
C LEU A 126 4.96 -25.45 -20.14
N ALA A 127 5.64 -24.65 -19.30
CA ALA A 127 5.28 -23.25 -19.07
C ALA A 127 5.37 -22.44 -20.36
N ASP A 128 6.46 -22.59 -21.14
CA ASP A 128 6.59 -21.96 -22.47
C ASP A 128 5.44 -22.38 -23.41
N PHE A 129 5.10 -23.67 -23.45
CA PHE A 129 4.00 -24.15 -24.29
C PHE A 129 2.64 -23.63 -23.85
N ARG A 130 2.41 -23.42 -22.54
CA ARG A 130 1.18 -22.80 -22.04
C ARG A 130 1.06 -21.35 -22.49
N LEU A 131 2.17 -20.61 -22.51
CA LEU A 131 2.21 -19.25 -23.04
C LEU A 131 1.81 -19.23 -24.53
N HIS A 132 2.37 -20.15 -25.33
CA HIS A 132 1.98 -20.29 -26.73
C HIS A 132 0.53 -20.75 -26.95
N ALA A 133 0.00 -21.63 -26.10
CA ALA A 133 -1.38 -22.11 -26.21
C ALA A 133 -2.41 -21.02 -25.90
N ASN A 134 -2.06 -20.07 -25.02
CA ASN A 134 -2.89 -18.94 -24.63
C ASN A 134 -2.53 -17.66 -25.41
N ASP A 135 -1.96 -17.79 -26.62
CA ASP A 135 -1.56 -16.65 -27.44
C ASP A 135 -2.76 -15.79 -27.87
N ASN A 136 -3.08 -14.80 -27.05
CA ASN A 136 -4.11 -13.80 -27.35
C ASN A 136 -3.64 -12.75 -28.37
N LEU A 137 -2.34 -12.72 -28.70
CA LEU A 137 -1.73 -11.72 -29.59
C LEU A 137 -1.66 -12.18 -31.06
N GLY A 138 -2.03 -13.44 -31.35
CA GLY A 138 -2.23 -13.92 -32.73
C GLY A 138 -0.95 -13.98 -33.55
N GLY A 139 0.14 -14.53 -33.00
CA GLY A 139 1.43 -14.71 -33.69
C GLY A 139 2.65 -14.26 -32.90
N GLY A 140 2.54 -14.08 -31.57
CA GLY A 140 3.67 -13.70 -30.72
C GLY A 140 4.68 -14.83 -30.54
N THR A 141 5.97 -14.49 -30.45
CA THR A 141 7.00 -15.43 -29.94
C THR A 141 7.19 -15.16 -28.46
N TYR A 142 6.98 -16.18 -27.62
CA TYR A 142 7.10 -16.07 -26.17
C TYR A 142 8.39 -16.73 -25.70
N PHE A 143 9.07 -16.05 -24.79
CA PHE A 143 10.21 -16.59 -24.05
C PHE A 143 9.89 -16.44 -22.57
N SER A 144 10.18 -17.46 -21.77
CA SER A 144 10.00 -17.37 -20.33
C SER A 144 11.15 -18.03 -19.60
N ASP A 145 11.41 -17.55 -18.39
CA ASP A 145 12.21 -18.26 -17.42
C ASP A 145 11.43 -18.33 -16.11
N SER A 146 11.33 -19.54 -15.57
CA SER A 146 10.69 -19.81 -14.29
C SER A 146 11.70 -20.03 -13.16
N PHE A 147 12.99 -19.84 -13.46
CA PHE A 147 14.15 -19.99 -12.59
C PHE A 147 14.24 -21.36 -11.91
N GLN A 148 13.60 -22.37 -12.51
CA GLN A 148 13.64 -23.76 -12.05
C GLN A 148 14.89 -24.48 -12.55
N THR A 149 15.49 -23.94 -13.60
CA THR A 149 16.77 -24.36 -14.15
C THR A 149 17.62 -23.12 -14.37
N THR A 150 18.92 -23.32 -14.54
CA THR A 150 19.85 -22.25 -14.89
C THR A 150 20.13 -22.22 -16.38
N ASP A 151 19.34 -22.95 -17.19
CA ASP A 151 19.63 -23.17 -18.61
C ASP A 151 19.53 -21.87 -19.44
N HIS A 152 18.71 -20.91 -18.98
CA HIS A 152 18.52 -19.61 -19.62
C HIS A 152 19.35 -18.49 -18.98
N ILE A 153 20.22 -18.79 -18.02
CA ILE A 153 21.03 -17.80 -17.30
C ILE A 153 22.48 -17.87 -17.78
N ASP A 154 23.06 -16.73 -18.10
CA ASP A 154 24.46 -16.61 -18.49
C ASP A 154 25.33 -16.40 -17.24
N TYR A 155 26.41 -17.17 -17.09
CA TYR A 155 27.34 -17.05 -15.96
C TYR A 155 28.71 -16.49 -16.37
N ASP A 156 28.82 -15.93 -17.57
CA ASP A 156 30.03 -15.22 -18.00
C ASP A 156 30.17 -13.90 -17.23
N GLU A 157 31.07 -13.88 -16.24
CA GLU A 157 31.33 -12.75 -15.34
C GLU A 157 31.57 -11.42 -16.09
N LYS A 158 32.04 -11.46 -17.35
CA LYS A 158 32.27 -10.25 -18.16
C LYS A 158 31.00 -9.50 -18.54
N ARG A 159 29.84 -10.15 -18.44
CA ARG A 159 28.54 -9.57 -18.80
C ARG A 159 27.85 -8.86 -17.64
N TYR A 160 28.39 -9.01 -16.43
CA TYR A 160 27.83 -8.48 -15.20
C TYR A 160 28.56 -7.20 -14.78
N GLU A 161 27.80 -6.17 -14.43
CA GLU A 161 28.33 -4.95 -13.82
C GLU A 161 28.32 -5.05 -12.30
N GLU A 162 27.41 -5.86 -11.74
CA GLU A 162 27.21 -6.11 -10.32
C GLU A 162 27.33 -7.61 -10.00
N ASP A 163 27.24 -7.99 -8.72
CA ASP A 163 27.30 -9.40 -8.31
C ASP A 163 26.13 -10.23 -8.87
N ILE A 164 26.41 -11.49 -9.23
CA ILE A 164 25.38 -12.39 -9.77
C ILE A 164 24.32 -12.68 -8.71
N ALA A 165 23.06 -12.39 -9.04
CA ALA A 165 21.89 -12.62 -8.21
C ALA A 165 21.76 -14.09 -7.78
N SER A 166 21.20 -14.32 -6.59
CA SER A 166 21.02 -15.68 -6.07
C SER A 166 19.75 -16.30 -6.65
N ILE A 167 19.90 -17.46 -7.28
CA ILE A 167 18.81 -18.22 -7.90
C ILE A 167 18.49 -19.45 -7.03
N ASP A 168 17.33 -19.45 -6.39
CA ASP A 168 16.84 -20.62 -5.67
C ASP A 168 16.02 -21.50 -6.62
N LEU A 169 16.64 -22.56 -7.13
CA LEU A 169 16.01 -23.52 -8.03
C LEU A 169 14.84 -24.30 -7.39
N GLY A 170 14.76 -24.34 -6.05
CA GLY A 170 13.70 -25.04 -5.32
C GLY A 170 12.39 -24.26 -5.35
N SER A 171 12.44 -22.97 -5.07
CA SER A 171 11.29 -22.06 -5.17
C SER A 171 11.08 -21.57 -6.61
N GLY A 172 12.14 -21.48 -7.41
CA GLY A 172 12.15 -20.78 -8.69
C GLY A 172 12.08 -19.27 -8.51
N THR A 173 12.82 -18.74 -7.54
CA THR A 173 12.87 -17.30 -7.23
C THR A 173 14.29 -16.78 -7.41
N VAL A 174 14.40 -15.56 -7.94
CA VAL A 174 15.65 -14.80 -7.98
C VAL A 174 15.62 -13.78 -6.84
N SER A 175 16.73 -13.64 -6.14
CA SER A 175 16.92 -12.67 -5.07
C SER A 175 18.28 -11.99 -5.22
N LEU A 176 18.51 -10.94 -4.43
CA LEU A 176 19.84 -10.36 -4.31
C LEU A 176 20.89 -11.44 -3.94
N PRO A 177 22.18 -11.23 -4.27
CA PRO A 177 23.24 -12.14 -3.86
C PRO A 177 23.22 -12.35 -2.34
N VAL A 178 23.25 -13.60 -1.90
CA VAL A 178 23.21 -13.96 -0.48
C VAL A 178 24.64 -14.02 0.06
N LYS A 179 24.86 -13.51 1.27
CA LYS A 179 26.09 -13.66 2.07
C LYS A 179 25.94 -14.85 3.02
N PRO A 180 26.25 -16.09 2.60
CA PRO A 180 26.01 -17.27 3.43
C PRO A 180 26.77 -17.20 4.76
N GLU A 181 27.92 -16.55 4.81
CA GLU A 181 28.73 -16.37 6.02
C GLU A 181 28.12 -15.40 7.05
N LYS A 182 27.11 -14.62 6.65
CA LYS A 182 26.39 -13.69 7.53
C LYS A 182 24.94 -14.07 7.76
N THR A 183 24.44 -15.10 7.09
CA THR A 183 23.10 -15.63 7.32
C THR A 183 23.01 -16.19 8.73
N GLU A 184 22.04 -15.69 9.51
CA GLU A 184 21.74 -16.22 10.84
C GLU A 184 20.65 -17.29 10.74
N GLN A 185 20.91 -18.47 11.31
CA GLN A 185 19.86 -19.45 11.61
C GLN A 185 19.37 -19.19 13.04
N TYR A 186 18.06 -19.09 13.22
CA TYR A 186 17.47 -18.76 14.51
C TYR A 186 17.01 -20.01 15.24
N ASP A 187 17.48 -20.16 16.48
CA ASP A 187 17.06 -21.22 17.38
C ASP A 187 15.61 -21.00 17.84
N ILE A 188 14.84 -22.09 17.83
CA ILE A 188 13.46 -22.12 18.29
C ILE A 188 13.47 -22.47 19.78
N ALA A 189 13.14 -21.50 20.63
CA ALA A 189 13.13 -21.65 22.08
C ALA A 189 11.98 -22.56 22.56
N GLU A 190 10.83 -22.48 21.90
CA GLU A 190 9.64 -23.25 22.27
C GLU A 190 8.73 -23.49 21.07
N ILE A 191 8.18 -24.70 21.01
CA ILE A 191 7.16 -25.10 20.04
C ILE A 191 5.92 -25.55 20.82
N SER A 192 4.76 -25.01 20.47
CA SER A 192 3.49 -25.39 21.08
C SER A 192 2.40 -25.62 20.03
N ILE A 193 1.40 -26.42 20.39
CA ILE A 193 0.22 -26.66 19.54
C ILE A 193 -0.89 -25.70 19.97
N GLY A 194 -1.39 -24.92 19.02
CA GLY A 194 -2.47 -23.97 19.23
C GLY A 194 -3.84 -24.64 19.35
N SER A 195 -4.79 -23.91 19.96
CA SER A 195 -6.14 -24.37 20.24
C SER A 195 -7.00 -24.61 18.99
N GLY A 196 -6.59 -24.12 17.81
CA GLY A 196 -7.25 -24.40 16.54
C GLY A 196 -7.03 -25.83 16.01
N SER A 197 -6.14 -26.60 16.65
CA SER A 197 -5.79 -27.96 16.20
C SER A 197 -6.87 -28.98 16.57
N ASN A 198 -7.12 -29.99 15.72
CA ASN A 198 -8.28 -30.89 15.86
C ASN A 198 -7.96 -32.40 15.83
N GLY A 199 -6.72 -32.76 16.12
CA GLY A 199 -6.19 -34.13 16.19
C GLY A 199 -5.42 -34.44 17.48
N SER A 200 -4.56 -35.46 17.43
CA SER A 200 -3.74 -35.95 18.54
C SER A 200 -2.28 -36.11 18.13
N LYS A 201 -1.36 -35.89 19.07
CA LYS A 201 0.09 -36.06 18.86
C LYS A 201 0.49 -37.53 18.73
N GLY A 202 1.33 -37.84 17.75
CA GLY A 202 1.94 -39.15 17.50
C GLY A 202 1.07 -40.12 16.70
N ASN A 203 1.64 -41.27 16.38
CA ASN A 203 0.95 -42.40 15.75
C ASN A 203 0.47 -43.38 16.82
N ASN A 204 -0.69 -43.10 17.44
CA ASN A 204 -1.15 -43.82 18.62
C ASN A 204 -1.97 -45.07 18.30
N GLN A 205 -2.55 -45.12 17.10
CA GLN A 205 -3.59 -46.12 16.79
C GLN A 205 -3.11 -47.22 15.84
N GLU A 206 -2.03 -46.99 15.08
CA GLU A 206 -1.51 -47.97 14.14
C GLU A 206 -0.74 -49.09 14.86
N ILE A 207 -1.09 -50.35 14.55
CA ILE A 207 -0.39 -51.52 15.08
C ILE A 207 1.05 -51.53 14.56
N GLY A 208 2.02 -51.50 15.49
CA GLY A 208 3.44 -51.53 15.16
C GLY A 208 4.01 -50.17 14.72
N GLY A 209 3.20 -49.11 14.73
CA GLY A 209 3.66 -47.75 14.52
C GLY A 209 4.56 -47.27 15.65
N LEU A 210 5.63 -46.55 15.32
CA LEU A 210 6.45 -45.87 16.32
C LEU A 210 5.76 -44.58 16.76
N TYR A 211 5.69 -44.33 18.06
CA TYR A 211 5.16 -43.07 18.58
C TYR A 211 6.10 -41.91 18.26
N ARG A 212 5.62 -40.93 17.50
CA ARG A 212 6.35 -39.72 17.09
C ARG A 212 5.62 -38.43 17.50
N GLY A 213 5.30 -38.30 18.78
CA GLY A 213 4.57 -37.14 19.31
C GLY A 213 5.44 -36.02 19.92
N ASP A 214 6.77 -36.14 19.84
CA ASP A 214 7.68 -35.15 20.41
C ASP A 214 7.82 -33.94 19.47
N LEU A 215 7.51 -32.74 19.98
CA LEU A 215 7.64 -31.50 19.23
C LEU A 215 9.11 -31.09 19.05
N GLY A 216 10.01 -31.53 19.94
CA GLY A 216 11.44 -31.24 19.83
C GLY A 216 12.06 -31.79 18.54
N SER A 217 11.46 -32.85 17.98
CA SER A 217 11.88 -33.42 16.69
C SER A 217 11.66 -32.50 15.47
N ILE A 218 11.01 -31.34 15.63
CA ILE A 218 10.85 -30.35 14.55
C ILE A 218 12.09 -29.47 14.42
N SER A 219 12.92 -29.36 15.45
CA SER A 219 14.06 -28.44 15.51
C SER A 219 15.34 -29.11 16.00
N ASP A 220 15.43 -30.45 15.91
CA ASP A 220 16.61 -31.22 16.35
C ASP A 220 17.63 -31.43 15.21
N SER A 221 17.33 -30.92 14.00
CA SER A 221 18.12 -31.09 12.78
C SER A 221 18.47 -32.54 12.45
N ASN A 222 17.68 -33.51 12.93
CA ASN A 222 17.92 -34.92 12.69
C ASN A 222 17.01 -35.45 11.57
N ALA A 223 17.62 -35.96 10.51
CA ALA A 223 16.91 -36.43 9.33
C ALA A 223 16.01 -37.67 9.58
N ASP A 224 16.23 -38.41 10.68
CA ASP A 224 15.54 -39.66 11.02
C ASP A 224 14.37 -39.49 12.02
N THR A 225 14.26 -38.30 12.63
CA THR A 225 13.18 -37.94 13.54
C THR A 225 12.15 -37.07 12.82
N TRP A 226 10.92 -37.03 13.32
CA TRP A 226 9.90 -36.07 12.89
C TRP A 226 8.79 -36.03 13.94
N PHE A 227 8.08 -34.92 13.99
CA PHE A 227 6.83 -34.80 14.72
C PHE A 227 5.65 -35.24 13.86
N GLU A 228 4.72 -35.98 14.45
CA GLU A 228 3.53 -36.52 13.81
C GLU A 228 2.27 -36.06 14.55
N TYR A 229 1.27 -35.62 13.80
CA TYR A 229 -0.04 -35.23 14.30
C TYR A 229 -1.11 -35.95 13.48
N GLU A 230 -2.08 -36.57 14.14
CA GLU A 230 -3.03 -37.45 13.48
C GLU A 230 -4.48 -37.21 13.88
N ARG A 231 -5.38 -37.63 13.01
CA ARG A 231 -6.79 -37.85 13.34
C ARG A 231 -7.24 -39.16 12.71
N VAL A 232 -7.88 -40.00 13.51
CA VAL A 232 -8.35 -41.32 13.08
C VAL A 232 -9.88 -41.38 13.20
N SER A 233 -10.52 -41.94 12.20
CA SER A 233 -11.98 -42.11 12.13
C SER A 233 -12.37 -43.48 11.59
N ASP A 234 -13.62 -43.87 11.86
CA ASP A 234 -14.18 -45.17 11.44
C ASP A 234 -14.54 -45.18 9.95
N GLU A 235 -14.73 -43.99 9.39
CA GLU A 235 -15.13 -43.74 8.00
C GLU A 235 -14.32 -42.58 7.40
N THR A 236 -14.34 -42.45 6.07
CA THR A 236 -13.69 -41.34 5.37
C THR A 236 -14.34 -40.02 5.80
N SER A 237 -13.63 -39.21 6.57
CA SER A 237 -14.15 -37.91 7.01
C SER A 237 -13.81 -36.81 6.01
N THR A 238 -14.77 -35.93 5.71
CA THR A 238 -14.51 -34.69 4.96
C THR A 238 -13.90 -33.60 5.83
N ILE A 239 -13.91 -33.77 7.16
CA ILE A 239 -13.33 -32.79 8.09
C ILE A 239 -11.81 -32.85 7.97
N PRO A 240 -11.13 -31.74 7.64
CA PRO A 240 -9.69 -31.74 7.49
C PRO A 240 -8.99 -31.92 8.85
N LEU A 241 -7.79 -32.49 8.83
CA LEU A 241 -6.87 -32.42 9.95
C LEU A 241 -6.22 -31.03 9.96
N ILE A 242 -6.37 -30.31 11.05
CA ILE A 242 -5.81 -28.97 11.26
C ILE A 242 -4.79 -29.05 12.39
N LEU A 243 -3.60 -28.54 12.13
CA LEU A 243 -2.50 -28.41 13.09
C LEU A 243 -2.04 -26.95 13.11
N GLU A 244 -2.25 -26.27 14.24
CA GLU A 244 -1.71 -24.93 14.52
C GLU A 244 -0.40 -25.09 15.31
N LEU A 245 0.73 -24.71 14.72
CA LEU A 245 2.04 -24.68 15.37
C LEU A 245 2.43 -23.24 15.71
N LYS A 246 2.81 -23.02 16.96
CA LYS A 246 3.32 -21.74 17.46
C LYS A 246 4.79 -21.90 17.85
N PHE A 247 5.64 -21.13 17.20
CA PHE A 247 7.07 -21.06 17.47
C PHE A 247 7.37 -19.79 18.26
N ARG A 248 8.19 -19.90 19.29
CA ARG A 248 8.78 -18.77 20.02
C ARG A 248 10.29 -18.81 19.85
N LEU A 249 10.85 -17.73 19.33
CA LEU A 249 12.29 -17.51 19.20
C LEU A 249 12.88 -17.00 20.52
N GLU A 250 14.17 -17.23 20.73
CA GLU A 250 14.89 -16.77 21.93
C GLU A 250 14.87 -15.25 22.05
N LYS A 251 15.14 -14.57 20.93
CA LYS A 251 15.22 -13.11 20.76
C LYS A 251 14.34 -12.64 19.60
N ASP A 252 14.12 -11.33 19.54
CA ASP A 252 13.56 -10.72 18.34
C ASP A 252 14.52 -10.91 17.17
N SER A 253 14.03 -11.43 16.06
CA SER A 253 14.84 -11.83 14.90
C SER A 253 14.21 -11.32 13.60
N ILE A 254 15.03 -11.05 12.58
CA ILE A 254 14.56 -10.68 11.24
C ILE A 254 14.51 -11.93 10.38
N ILE A 255 13.31 -12.37 10.02
CA ILE A 255 13.07 -13.57 9.23
C ILE A 255 12.71 -13.16 7.81
N ASN A 256 13.42 -13.72 6.84
CA ASN A 256 13.16 -13.52 5.41
C ASN A 256 13.25 -14.83 4.61
N SER A 257 13.66 -15.93 5.24
CA SER A 257 13.55 -17.26 4.66
C SER A 257 13.11 -18.29 5.69
N MET A 258 12.16 -19.14 5.29
CA MET A 258 11.69 -20.26 6.08
C MET A 258 11.80 -21.54 5.27
N SER A 259 12.19 -22.64 5.90
CA SER A 259 12.34 -23.94 5.26
C SER A 259 11.48 -24.96 6.02
N PHE A 260 10.64 -25.70 5.30
CA PHE A 260 9.76 -26.72 5.87
C PHE A 260 10.09 -28.07 5.27
N SER A 261 10.46 -29.03 6.10
CA SER A 261 10.60 -30.42 5.69
C SER A 261 9.43 -31.24 6.23
N SER A 262 8.63 -31.79 5.32
CA SER A 262 7.50 -32.65 5.68
C SER A 262 7.86 -34.14 5.55
N ALA A 263 7.25 -34.97 6.39
CA ALA A 263 7.32 -36.43 6.26
C ALA A 263 6.14 -36.92 5.39
N ALA A 264 6.46 -37.70 4.35
CA ALA A 264 5.45 -38.25 3.44
C ALA A 264 4.94 -39.60 3.93
N PHE A 265 3.64 -39.71 4.21
CA PHE A 265 2.99 -40.97 4.62
C PHE A 265 2.37 -41.75 3.44
N GLY A 266 2.88 -41.53 2.22
CA GLY A 266 2.32 -42.16 1.00
C GLY A 266 0.91 -41.68 0.64
N MET A 267 0.52 -40.49 1.10
CA MET A 267 -0.76 -39.86 0.78
C MET A 267 -0.72 -39.22 -0.63
N ARG A 268 -1.89 -39.02 -1.23
CA ARG A 268 -2.02 -38.36 -2.54
C ARG A 268 -1.84 -36.84 -2.41
N ALA A 269 -2.46 -36.21 -1.41
CA ALA A 269 -2.28 -34.81 -1.09
C ALA A 269 -1.28 -34.61 0.06
N TYR A 270 -0.46 -33.57 -0.05
CA TYR A 270 0.47 -33.15 0.98
C TYR A 270 -0.16 -32.12 1.92
N PRO A 271 0.35 -31.98 3.15
CA PRO A 271 -0.09 -30.91 4.03
C PRO A 271 0.09 -29.54 3.36
N ARG A 272 -0.79 -28.60 3.67
CA ARG A 272 -0.72 -27.24 3.13
C ARG A 272 -0.74 -26.22 4.26
N ILE A 273 0.05 -25.16 4.13
CA ILE A 273 0.00 -24.01 5.03
C ILE A 273 -1.14 -23.11 4.56
N THR A 274 -2.15 -22.94 5.41
CA THR A 274 -3.31 -22.08 5.16
C THR A 274 -3.22 -20.75 5.88
N LYS A 275 -2.32 -20.63 6.87
CA LYS A 275 -2.07 -19.39 7.61
C LYS A 275 -0.60 -19.33 8.03
N LEU A 276 0.04 -18.18 7.83
CA LEU A 276 1.41 -17.91 8.25
C LEU A 276 1.48 -16.50 8.81
N GLU A 277 1.67 -16.37 10.11
CA GLU A 277 1.69 -15.09 10.81
C GLU A 277 2.94 -14.92 11.66
N VAL A 278 3.31 -13.66 11.89
CA VAL A 278 4.43 -13.29 12.76
C VAL A 278 4.01 -12.24 13.78
N SER A 279 4.65 -12.24 14.95
CA SER A 279 4.41 -11.30 16.04
C SER A 279 5.68 -11.02 16.84
N ILE A 280 5.81 -9.83 17.42
CA ILE A 280 6.91 -9.50 18.36
C ILE A 280 6.47 -9.75 19.81
N ASP A 281 5.19 -9.56 20.13
CA ASP A 281 4.65 -9.59 21.49
C ASP A 281 3.85 -10.86 21.83
N GLY A 282 3.54 -11.68 20.82
CA GLY A 282 2.76 -12.90 20.93
C GLY A 282 1.26 -12.68 21.07
N LYS A 283 0.78 -11.44 20.90
CA LYS A 283 -0.63 -11.04 20.98
C LYS A 283 -1.14 -10.57 19.62
N GLU A 284 -0.44 -9.60 19.02
CA GLU A 284 -0.80 -9.07 17.71
C GLU A 284 -0.01 -9.80 16.63
N PHE A 285 -0.72 -10.49 15.74
CA PHE A 285 -0.14 -11.25 14.65
C PHE A 285 -0.38 -10.54 13.31
N THR A 286 0.66 -10.43 12.51
CA THR A 286 0.59 -9.95 11.12
C THR A 286 0.62 -11.16 10.19
N ASP A 287 -0.41 -11.29 9.35
CA ASP A 287 -0.43 -12.31 8.30
C ASP A 287 0.57 -11.96 7.20
N ILE A 288 1.47 -12.90 6.94
CA ILE A 288 2.53 -12.79 5.94
C ILE A 288 2.42 -13.87 4.85
N ILE A 289 1.37 -14.69 4.84
CA ILE A 289 1.19 -15.72 3.80
C ILE A 289 1.09 -15.10 2.40
N ASN A 290 0.47 -13.92 2.33
CA ASN A 290 0.33 -13.17 1.08
C ASN A 290 1.65 -12.57 0.59
N GLN A 291 2.68 -12.55 1.43
CA GLN A 291 4.03 -12.12 1.08
C GLN A 291 4.90 -13.25 0.56
N VAL A 292 4.38 -14.48 0.39
CA VAL A 292 5.12 -15.52 -0.32
C VAL A 292 4.93 -15.29 -1.83
N PRO A 293 6.01 -15.26 -2.64
CA PRO A 293 5.91 -15.18 -4.09
C PRO A 293 5.09 -16.36 -4.62
N SER A 294 4.02 -16.06 -5.37
CA SER A 294 3.25 -17.10 -6.07
C SER A 294 3.97 -17.48 -7.35
N SER A 295 4.16 -18.78 -7.61
CA SER A 295 4.79 -19.25 -8.84
C SER A 295 3.87 -19.22 -10.08
N SER A 296 2.60 -18.85 -9.93
CA SER A 296 1.59 -18.81 -10.99
C SER A 296 1.43 -17.41 -11.57
N TYR A 297 1.72 -17.27 -12.88
CA TYR A 297 1.61 -16.02 -13.65
C TYR A 297 0.18 -15.67 -14.11
N PHE A 298 -0.79 -16.59 -13.97
CA PHE A 298 -2.12 -16.43 -14.55
C PHE A 298 -3.20 -16.50 -13.49
N GLY A 299 -3.49 -15.36 -12.85
CA GLY A 299 -4.82 -14.98 -12.37
C GLY A 299 -5.61 -15.93 -11.46
N GLU A 300 -5.02 -16.98 -10.91
CA GLU A 300 -5.65 -17.79 -9.88
C GLU A 300 -5.61 -16.99 -8.57
N GLU A 301 -6.60 -16.10 -8.39
CA GLU A 301 -6.89 -15.35 -7.16
C GLU A 301 -7.30 -16.25 -5.97
N ASP A 302 -7.19 -17.57 -6.11
CA ASP A 302 -7.53 -18.48 -5.02
C ASP A 302 -6.54 -18.30 -3.87
N SER A 303 -7.10 -18.14 -2.67
CA SER A 303 -6.42 -18.05 -1.37
C SER A 303 -5.01 -18.64 -1.40
N LYS A 304 -3.98 -17.81 -1.15
CA LYS A 304 -2.58 -18.25 -1.17
C LYS A 304 -2.36 -19.35 -0.15
N VAL A 305 -2.46 -20.60 -0.59
CA VAL A 305 -2.23 -21.80 0.18
C VAL A 305 -0.92 -22.41 -0.29
N ILE A 306 -0.01 -22.65 0.64
CA ILE A 306 1.33 -23.18 0.32
C ILE A 306 1.30 -24.68 0.51
N ILE A 307 1.42 -25.45 -0.58
CA ILE A 307 1.46 -26.90 -0.50
C ILE A 307 2.86 -27.33 -0.05
N LEU A 308 2.97 -28.18 0.98
CA LEU A 308 4.22 -28.79 1.44
C LEU A 308 4.52 -30.09 0.69
N ASP A 309 4.27 -30.08 -0.62
CA ASP A 309 4.54 -31.22 -1.50
C ASP A 309 6.02 -31.17 -1.91
N PRO A 310 6.81 -32.24 -1.67
CA PRO A 310 8.14 -32.43 -2.24
C PRO A 310 8.24 -32.15 -3.74
N ALA A 311 7.17 -32.39 -4.51
CA ALA A 311 7.05 -32.05 -5.91
C ALA A 311 6.65 -30.58 -6.15
N SER A 312 5.87 -29.95 -5.26
CA SER A 312 5.57 -28.51 -5.31
C SER A 312 6.75 -27.62 -4.90
N GLY A 313 7.61 -28.08 -3.97
CA GLY A 313 8.95 -27.53 -3.70
C GLY A 313 9.95 -27.89 -4.81
N LYS A 314 9.44 -28.12 -6.02
CA LYS A 314 10.16 -28.52 -7.24
C LYS A 314 11.30 -29.47 -6.91
N PHE A 315 10.97 -30.60 -6.27
CA PHE A 315 11.75 -31.84 -6.15
C PHE A 315 12.71 -32.03 -4.96
N SER A 316 12.81 -31.15 -3.96
CA SER A 316 13.75 -31.33 -2.83
C SER A 316 13.18 -32.04 -1.59
N GLY A 317 11.85 -32.12 -1.43
CA GLY A 317 11.25 -32.52 -0.14
C GLY A 317 11.34 -31.45 0.96
N ILE A 318 11.81 -30.26 0.61
CA ILE A 318 11.90 -29.09 1.48
C ILE A 318 11.21 -27.93 0.78
N SER A 319 10.13 -27.43 1.35
CA SER A 319 9.47 -26.22 0.88
C SER A 319 10.19 -25.01 1.47
N LYS A 320 10.96 -24.32 0.63
CA LYS A 320 11.59 -23.04 1.00
C LYS A 320 10.68 -21.89 0.64
N LEU A 321 10.41 -21.03 1.61
CA LEU A 321 9.68 -19.78 1.44
C LEU A 321 10.68 -18.63 1.52
N LYS A 322 10.64 -17.76 0.52
CA LYS A 322 11.31 -16.46 0.53
C LYS A 322 10.27 -15.39 0.84
N LEU A 323 10.59 -14.50 1.75
CA LEU A 323 9.70 -13.49 2.29
C LEU A 323 10.43 -12.15 2.33
N PRO A 324 9.70 -11.02 2.25
CA PRO A 324 10.22 -9.76 2.74
C PRO A 324 10.71 -9.90 4.20
N PRO A 325 11.69 -9.09 4.61
CA PRO A 325 12.22 -9.15 5.96
C PRO A 325 11.16 -8.74 6.99
N ASN A 326 10.80 -9.66 7.87
CA ASN A 326 9.83 -9.46 8.94
C ASN A 326 10.51 -9.64 10.30
N LYS A 327 10.41 -8.64 11.17
CA LYS A 327 10.86 -8.78 12.56
C LYS A 327 9.82 -9.55 13.36
N ALA A 328 10.25 -10.64 13.99
CA ALA A 328 9.38 -11.54 14.70
C ALA A 328 10.09 -12.16 15.91
N ARG A 329 9.32 -12.45 16.95
CA ARG A 329 9.70 -13.33 18.05
C ARG A 329 8.79 -14.56 18.12
N PHE A 330 7.55 -14.42 17.67
CA PHE A 330 6.55 -15.47 17.62
C PHE A 330 6.11 -15.69 16.18
N ILE A 331 5.93 -16.95 15.80
CA ILE A 331 5.46 -17.35 14.47
C ILE A 331 4.30 -18.32 14.66
N ASN A 332 3.21 -18.08 13.96
CA ASN A 332 2.02 -18.93 13.99
C ASN A 332 1.79 -19.53 12.61
N ILE A 333 1.68 -20.85 12.53
CA ILE A 333 1.52 -21.59 11.27
C ILE A 333 0.34 -22.53 11.40
N VAL A 334 -0.61 -22.46 10.47
CA VAL A 334 -1.72 -23.40 10.40
C VAL A 334 -1.52 -24.32 9.20
N LEU A 335 -1.38 -25.60 9.49
CA LEU A 335 -1.23 -26.69 8.53
C LEU A 335 -2.56 -27.44 8.40
N GLN A 336 -2.91 -27.81 7.19
CA GLN A 336 -4.11 -28.55 6.87
C GLN A 336 -3.81 -29.80 6.03
N GLN A 337 -4.45 -30.92 6.36
CA GLN A 337 -4.44 -32.14 5.56
C GLN A 337 -5.87 -32.65 5.32
N ASP A 338 -6.22 -32.82 4.05
CA ASP A 338 -7.57 -33.19 3.63
C ASP A 338 -7.71 -34.70 3.42
N ASP A 339 -6.65 -35.37 2.95
CA ASP A 339 -6.69 -36.77 2.54
C ASP A 339 -6.54 -37.73 3.72
N SER A 340 -7.28 -38.84 3.66
CA SER A 340 -7.14 -39.98 4.58
C SER A 340 -6.56 -41.20 3.88
N PHE A 341 -5.77 -41.99 4.61
CA PHE A 341 -5.30 -43.31 4.19
C PHE A 341 -5.71 -44.37 5.23
N ILE A 342 -5.64 -45.64 4.82
CA ILE A 342 -6.12 -46.75 5.63
C ILE A 342 -5.00 -47.26 6.54
N ILE A 343 -5.29 -47.44 7.83
CA ILE A 343 -4.41 -48.11 8.80
C ILE A 343 -5.09 -49.31 9.46
N LYS A 344 -4.27 -50.19 10.06
CA LYS A 344 -4.75 -51.28 10.92
C LYS A 344 -4.59 -50.88 12.38
N THR A 345 -5.70 -50.92 13.12
CA THR A 345 -5.73 -50.69 14.57
C THR A 345 -6.13 -51.97 15.30
N PRO A 346 -5.95 -52.08 16.63
CA PRO A 346 -6.46 -53.21 17.41
C PRO A 346 -7.98 -53.40 17.29
N SER A 347 -8.71 -52.32 16.97
CA SER A 347 -10.16 -52.32 16.76
C SER A 347 -10.61 -52.58 15.32
N GLY A 348 -9.67 -52.87 14.41
CA GLY A 348 -9.93 -53.10 12.99
C GLY A 348 -9.36 -52.02 12.08
N ILE A 349 -9.87 -51.97 10.85
CA ILE A 349 -9.45 -51.02 9.82
C ILE A 349 -10.02 -49.62 10.15
N LYS A 350 -9.18 -48.59 10.09
CA LYS A 350 -9.59 -47.18 10.30
C LYS A 350 -9.01 -46.27 9.21
N TYR A 351 -9.57 -45.07 9.10
CA TYR A 351 -9.11 -44.02 8.20
C TYR A 351 -8.32 -42.99 9.00
N ARG A 352 -7.08 -42.72 8.58
CA ARG A 352 -6.13 -41.85 9.25
C ARG A 352 -5.79 -40.67 8.35
N LYS A 353 -5.84 -39.46 8.91
CA LYS A 353 -5.18 -38.27 8.35
C LYS A 353 -3.96 -37.99 9.22
N ALA A 354 -2.83 -37.66 8.62
CA ALA A 354 -1.61 -37.37 9.37
C ALA A 354 -0.84 -36.21 8.74
N ILE A 355 -0.28 -35.35 9.60
CA ILE A 355 0.68 -34.30 9.24
C ILE A 355 2.00 -34.66 9.91
N GLY A 356 3.06 -34.76 9.11
CA GLY A 356 4.40 -35.07 9.58
C GLY A 356 5.33 -33.92 9.26
N ILE A 357 5.95 -33.34 10.28
CA ILE A 357 6.91 -32.24 10.14
C ILE A 357 8.24 -32.73 10.69
N ARG A 358 9.22 -32.83 9.81
CA ARG A 358 10.57 -33.26 10.13
C ARG A 358 11.43 -32.10 10.61
N ASP A 359 11.37 -30.97 9.91
CA ASP A 359 12.26 -29.86 10.20
C ASP A 359 11.60 -28.53 9.85
N VAL A 360 11.88 -27.50 10.63
CA VAL A 360 11.53 -26.11 10.34
C VAL A 360 12.75 -25.22 10.60
N ASP A 361 13.35 -24.72 9.53
CA ASP A 361 14.44 -23.75 9.62
C ASP A 361 13.92 -22.33 9.45
N LEU A 362 14.41 -21.43 10.30
CA LEU A 362 14.11 -20.01 10.26
C LEU A 362 15.41 -19.24 10.06
N LEU A 363 15.50 -18.51 8.95
CA LEU A 363 16.73 -17.86 8.51
C LEU A 363 16.53 -16.35 8.37
N GLY A 364 17.55 -15.62 8.81
CA GLY A 364 17.78 -14.22 8.49
C GLY A 364 18.90 -14.13 7.47
N GLU A 365 18.57 -14.34 6.19
CA GLU A 365 19.54 -14.22 5.09
C GLU A 365 19.98 -12.77 4.93
N VAL A 366 21.30 -12.57 4.82
CA VAL A 366 21.87 -11.26 4.56
C VAL A 366 22.16 -11.15 3.07
N TYR A 367 21.61 -10.12 2.44
CA TYR A 367 21.77 -9.88 1.01
C TYR A 367 22.79 -8.76 0.73
N GLU A 368 23.44 -8.82 -0.42
CA GLU A 368 24.18 -7.68 -0.99
C GLU A 368 23.27 -6.48 -1.26
N ALA A 369 23.85 -5.30 -1.48
CA ALA A 369 23.08 -4.09 -1.78
C ALA A 369 22.50 -4.11 -3.20
N LYS A 370 23.19 -4.78 -4.12
CA LYS A 370 22.84 -4.92 -5.52
C LYS A 370 23.12 -6.32 -6.01
N GLY A 371 22.48 -6.69 -7.10
CA GLY A 371 22.91 -7.81 -7.91
C GLY A 371 22.13 -7.89 -9.20
N GLU A 372 22.61 -8.73 -10.09
CA GLU A 372 22.18 -8.74 -11.47
C GLU A 372 21.94 -10.18 -11.94
N ILE A 373 21.00 -10.36 -12.84
CA ILE A 373 20.81 -11.60 -13.59
C ILE A 373 20.77 -11.29 -15.07
N VAL A 374 21.56 -12.02 -15.86
CA VAL A 374 21.63 -11.87 -17.31
C VAL A 374 21.21 -13.18 -17.96
N SER A 375 20.26 -13.12 -18.90
CA SER A 375 19.83 -14.27 -19.66
C SER A 375 20.84 -14.63 -20.75
N THR A 376 20.82 -15.90 -21.15
CA THR A 376 21.34 -16.34 -22.46
C THR A 376 20.54 -15.70 -23.61
N ASN A 377 21.03 -15.84 -24.84
CA ASN A 377 20.32 -15.35 -26.03
C ASN A 377 19.02 -16.15 -26.26
N PHE A 378 17.91 -15.43 -26.31
CA PHE A 378 16.65 -15.93 -26.86
C PHE A 378 16.63 -15.67 -28.36
N THR A 379 16.37 -16.70 -29.17
CA THR A 379 16.40 -16.60 -30.64
C THR A 379 15.00 -16.75 -31.21
N ALA A 380 14.54 -15.76 -31.95
CA ALA A 380 13.30 -15.79 -32.73
C ALA A 380 13.54 -16.30 -34.16
N ASN A 381 12.49 -16.80 -34.81
CA ASN A 381 12.57 -17.28 -36.21
C ASN A 381 12.59 -16.13 -37.24
N SER A 382 12.31 -14.90 -36.81
CA SER A 382 12.27 -13.70 -37.63
C SER A 382 12.90 -12.51 -36.89
N GLU A 383 13.05 -11.39 -37.58
CA GLU A 383 13.43 -10.12 -36.95
C GLU A 383 12.47 -9.77 -35.80
N ILE A 384 13.05 -9.37 -34.68
CA ILE A 384 12.33 -8.88 -33.51
C ILE A 384 12.04 -7.40 -33.74
N LYS A 385 10.76 -7.05 -33.86
CA LYS A 385 10.32 -5.66 -34.11
C LYS A 385 9.76 -4.98 -32.87
N LYS A 386 9.12 -5.75 -31.98
CA LYS A 386 8.50 -5.27 -30.75
C LYS A 386 8.74 -6.26 -29.64
N VAL A 387 9.00 -5.76 -28.43
CA VAL A 387 9.17 -6.59 -27.24
C VAL A 387 8.42 -5.94 -26.09
N SER A 388 7.65 -6.75 -25.37
CA SER A 388 7.05 -6.42 -24.09
C SER A 388 7.57 -7.38 -23.03
N LEU A 389 7.56 -6.93 -21.77
CA LEU A 389 7.97 -7.74 -20.63
C LEU A 389 6.80 -7.98 -19.70
N VAL A 390 6.64 -9.22 -19.26
CA VAL A 390 5.81 -9.58 -18.11
C VAL A 390 6.74 -10.12 -17.04
N ALA A 391 6.70 -9.54 -15.84
CA ALA A 391 7.58 -9.91 -14.74
C ALA A 391 6.79 -10.07 -13.44
N SER A 392 6.83 -11.26 -12.84
CA SER A 392 6.29 -11.52 -11.50
C SER A 392 7.31 -11.07 -10.47
N GLU A 393 7.17 -9.82 -10.04
CA GLU A 393 8.08 -9.18 -9.11
C GLU A 393 7.43 -9.01 -7.74
N GLN A 394 8.22 -9.27 -6.70
CA GLN A 394 7.82 -8.93 -5.34
C GLN A 394 8.71 -7.82 -4.81
N LEU A 395 8.23 -6.58 -4.93
CA LEU A 395 8.91 -5.41 -4.41
C LEU A 395 8.39 -5.05 -3.03
N THR A 396 9.30 -4.62 -2.16
CA THR A 396 8.94 -3.87 -0.96
C THR A 396 9.10 -2.39 -1.25
N GLU A 397 8.01 -1.62 -1.20
CA GLU A 397 8.01 -0.18 -1.44
C GLU A 397 9.12 0.53 -0.63
N ASN A 398 9.82 1.46 -1.27
CA ASN A 398 10.94 2.24 -0.70
C ASN A 398 12.16 1.43 -0.23
N LEU A 399 12.13 0.10 -0.34
CA LEU A 399 13.16 -0.81 0.15
C LEU A 399 13.90 -1.51 -0.97
N THR A 400 13.20 -1.90 -2.03
CA THR A 400 13.78 -2.65 -3.14
C THR A 400 13.28 -2.11 -4.47
N SER A 401 14.16 -2.08 -5.46
CA SER A 401 13.80 -1.79 -6.85
C SER A 401 14.37 -2.88 -7.75
N ILE A 402 13.63 -3.20 -8.80
CA ILE A 402 14.12 -4.05 -9.89
C ILE A 402 13.97 -3.24 -11.16
N LYS A 403 15.05 -3.15 -11.93
CA LYS A 403 15.08 -2.54 -13.25
C LYS A 403 15.34 -3.62 -14.28
N HIS A 404 14.60 -3.59 -15.38
CA HIS A 404 14.75 -4.55 -16.45
C HIS A 404 15.35 -3.90 -17.68
N PHE A 405 16.23 -4.63 -18.36
CA PHE A 405 16.90 -4.18 -19.56
C PHE A 405 16.87 -5.26 -20.63
N LEU A 406 16.87 -4.83 -21.87
CA LEU A 406 16.94 -5.69 -23.04
C LEU A 406 18.09 -5.27 -23.95
N SER A 407 18.76 -6.26 -24.52
CA SER A 407 19.82 -6.06 -25.50
C SER A 407 19.57 -6.93 -26.73
N ILE A 408 19.68 -6.33 -27.91
CA ILE A 408 19.56 -7.01 -29.22
C ILE A 408 20.93 -7.27 -29.88
N ASP A 409 22.02 -6.93 -29.19
CA ASP A 409 23.41 -6.95 -29.67
C ASP A 409 24.36 -7.70 -28.71
N ASP A 410 23.85 -8.75 -28.07
CA ASP A 410 24.58 -9.65 -27.16
C ASP A 410 25.16 -8.97 -25.91
N GLY A 411 24.50 -7.91 -25.42
CA GLY A 411 24.85 -7.19 -24.20
C GLY A 411 25.77 -5.99 -24.40
N GLN A 412 25.99 -5.53 -25.64
CA GLN A 412 26.79 -4.33 -25.91
C GLN A 412 26.01 -3.05 -25.55
N ASN A 413 24.72 -3.01 -25.87
CA ASN A 413 23.82 -1.91 -25.49
C ASN A 413 22.59 -2.46 -24.76
N TRP A 414 22.25 -1.83 -23.64
CA TRP A 414 21.11 -2.19 -22.78
C TRP A 414 20.07 -1.08 -22.82
N ASN A 415 18.83 -1.46 -23.11
CA ASN A 415 17.68 -0.54 -23.16
C ASN A 415 16.72 -0.90 -22.03
N GLU A 416 16.38 0.07 -21.19
CA GLU A 416 15.46 -0.14 -20.07
C GLU A 416 14.04 -0.43 -20.59
N ILE A 417 13.38 -1.41 -19.98
CA ILE A 417 11.99 -1.79 -20.26
C ILE A 417 11.25 -1.97 -18.95
N GLN A 418 9.97 -1.60 -18.90
CA GLN A 418 9.11 -1.88 -17.76
C GLN A 418 8.20 -3.07 -18.03
N SER A 419 7.82 -3.80 -16.97
CA SER A 419 6.77 -4.80 -17.11
C SER A 419 5.42 -4.13 -17.41
N ILE A 420 4.66 -4.69 -18.35
CA ILE A 420 3.34 -4.19 -18.76
C ILE A 420 2.31 -4.15 -17.61
N GLU A 421 2.58 -4.83 -16.49
CA GLU A 421 1.70 -4.83 -15.31
C GLU A 421 1.95 -3.62 -14.39
N LYS A 422 3.05 -2.87 -14.60
CA LYS A 422 3.40 -1.67 -13.84
C LYS A 422 3.29 -0.45 -14.73
N VAL A 423 2.14 0.21 -14.73
CA VAL A 423 1.95 1.45 -15.47
C VAL A 423 2.60 2.60 -14.69
N THR A 424 3.78 3.05 -15.12
CA THR A 424 4.36 4.32 -14.64
C THR A 424 4.63 5.26 -15.81
N LYS A 425 4.47 6.58 -15.62
CA LYS A 425 4.47 7.56 -16.72
C LYS A 425 5.81 7.70 -17.46
N ASP A 426 6.92 7.26 -16.88
CA ASP A 426 8.26 7.70 -17.28
C ASP A 426 9.12 6.61 -17.97
N THR A 427 8.63 5.37 -18.08
CA THR A 427 9.39 4.25 -18.68
C THR A 427 8.58 3.48 -19.73
N THR A 428 9.25 3.04 -20.79
CA THR A 428 8.60 2.42 -21.95
C THR A 428 8.19 0.96 -21.67
N GLU A 429 6.91 0.66 -21.84
CA GLU A 429 6.35 -0.69 -21.69
C GLU A 429 6.64 -1.60 -22.90
N ILE A 430 6.79 -1.01 -24.09
CA ILE A 430 7.03 -1.72 -25.35
C ILE A 430 8.22 -1.10 -26.08
N LEU A 431 9.31 -1.87 -26.20
CA LEU A 431 10.45 -1.45 -27.02
C LEU A 431 10.18 -1.76 -28.50
N ASN A 432 10.32 -0.74 -29.33
CA ASN A 432 10.23 -0.84 -30.78
C ASN A 432 11.64 -0.90 -31.39
N PHE A 433 11.86 -1.81 -32.33
CA PHE A 433 13.14 -2.00 -33.02
C PHE A 433 12.94 -1.90 -34.53
N ASN A 434 13.71 -1.04 -35.20
CA ASN A 434 13.67 -0.83 -36.65
C ASN A 434 12.26 -0.57 -37.23
N ILE A 435 11.41 0.17 -36.51
CA ILE A 435 10.08 0.61 -36.98
C ILE A 435 10.11 2.13 -37.19
N GLU A 436 9.33 2.65 -38.15
CA GLU A 436 9.13 4.10 -38.30
C GLU A 436 8.40 4.68 -37.08
N GLY A 437 9.06 5.54 -36.30
CA GLY A 437 8.49 6.18 -35.10
C GLY A 437 9.55 6.92 -34.26
N VAL A 438 9.10 7.80 -33.35
CA VAL A 438 9.99 8.68 -32.55
C VAL A 438 10.80 7.89 -31.50
N ASP A 439 10.32 6.71 -31.08
CA ASP A 439 10.91 5.92 -29.99
C ASP A 439 11.44 4.55 -30.43
N SER A 440 11.74 4.37 -31.73
CA SER A 440 12.33 3.13 -32.22
C SER A 440 13.84 3.10 -31.99
N ILE A 441 14.33 2.03 -31.38
CA ILE A 441 15.75 1.73 -31.29
C ILE A 441 16.20 1.26 -32.69
N ILE A 442 17.17 1.97 -33.27
CA ILE A 442 17.71 1.68 -34.60
C ILE A 442 18.94 0.79 -34.44
N SER A 443 18.91 -0.42 -34.98
CA SER A 443 20.08 -1.29 -35.09
C SER A 443 20.65 -1.28 -36.50
N SER A 444 21.95 -1.52 -36.62
CA SER A 444 22.63 -1.59 -37.93
C SER A 444 22.22 -2.81 -38.76
N ASN A 445 21.75 -3.87 -38.08
CA ASN A 445 21.23 -5.09 -38.71
C ASN A 445 19.95 -5.54 -38.01
N PRO A 446 18.96 -6.08 -38.74
CA PRO A 446 17.83 -6.81 -38.17
C PRO A 446 18.33 -7.86 -37.17
N SER A 447 17.87 -7.77 -35.92
CA SER A 447 18.24 -8.75 -34.89
C SER A 447 17.12 -9.75 -34.69
N SER A 448 17.46 -11.04 -34.68
CA SER A 448 16.57 -12.13 -34.31
C SER A 448 16.89 -12.69 -32.92
N THR A 449 17.79 -12.03 -32.18
CA THR A 449 18.24 -12.48 -30.86
C THR A 449 18.05 -11.38 -29.83
N ILE A 450 17.66 -11.75 -28.62
CA ILE A 450 17.52 -10.83 -27.50
C ILE A 450 18.05 -11.42 -26.21
N ARG A 451 18.62 -10.55 -25.37
CA ARG A 451 18.96 -10.85 -23.97
C ARG A 451 18.14 -9.99 -23.05
N HIS A 452 17.85 -10.56 -21.90
CA HIS A 452 17.24 -9.89 -20.77
C HIS A 452 18.26 -9.75 -19.64
N LYS A 453 18.22 -8.60 -18.99
CA LYS A 453 18.95 -8.31 -17.76
C LYS A 453 17.95 -7.79 -16.73
N ALA A 454 18.05 -8.26 -15.49
CA ALA A 454 17.38 -7.62 -14.37
C ALA A 454 18.42 -7.19 -13.34
N LEU A 455 18.38 -5.91 -12.98
CA LEU A 455 19.19 -5.31 -11.92
C LEU A 455 18.32 -5.18 -10.67
N LEU A 456 18.70 -5.88 -9.60
CA LEU A 456 18.06 -5.85 -8.31
C LEU A 456 18.85 -4.90 -7.40
N GLU A 457 18.16 -3.99 -6.72
CA GLU A 457 18.77 -3.06 -5.79
C GLU A 457 17.95 -2.99 -4.49
N ARG A 458 18.62 -2.78 -3.35
CA ARG A 458 17.96 -2.44 -2.09
C ARG A 458 18.46 -1.11 -1.52
N SER A 459 17.53 -0.32 -0.99
CA SER A 459 17.83 0.90 -0.26
C SER A 459 18.25 0.56 1.18
N PRO A 460 19.42 1.03 1.64
CA PRO A 460 19.84 0.83 3.03
C PRO A 460 18.95 1.60 4.04
N ASN A 461 18.18 2.59 3.58
CA ASN A 461 17.45 3.53 4.43
C ASN A 461 16.01 3.11 4.75
N GLY A 462 15.50 2.02 4.15
CA GLY A 462 14.09 1.63 4.31
C GLY A 462 13.79 0.74 5.53
N PHE A 463 14.81 0.38 6.31
CA PHE A 463 14.61 -0.36 7.56
C PHE A 463 14.50 0.63 8.73
N SER A 464 13.39 0.60 9.46
CA SER A 464 13.28 1.34 10.72
C SER A 464 14.37 0.89 11.70
N THR A 465 14.75 1.77 12.63
CA THR A 465 15.63 1.41 13.77
C THR A 465 15.06 0.29 14.64
N ARG A 466 13.75 0.00 14.51
CA ARG A 466 13.08 -1.12 15.17
C ARG A 466 13.07 -2.40 14.33
N GLY A 467 13.60 -2.43 13.10
CA GLY A 467 13.83 -3.63 12.29
C GLY A 467 12.63 -4.08 11.43
N GLY A 468 11.61 -3.23 11.24
CA GLY A 468 10.49 -3.47 10.32
C GLY A 468 10.47 -2.50 9.15
N ILE A 469 9.74 -2.89 8.08
CA ILE A 469 9.43 -2.05 6.92
C ILE A 469 8.60 -0.84 7.39
N GLU A 470 9.08 0.39 7.19
CA GLU A 470 8.26 1.58 7.45
C GLU A 470 7.15 1.67 6.41
N LYS A 471 5.90 1.46 6.84
CA LYS A 471 4.73 1.71 6.00
C LYS A 471 4.25 3.14 6.22
N THR A 472 4.58 4.03 5.29
CA THR A 472 3.99 5.38 5.27
C THR A 472 2.54 5.25 4.79
N ARG A 473 1.57 5.42 5.71
CA ARG A 473 0.16 5.54 5.31
C ARG A 473 -0.11 6.96 4.86
N LYS A 474 -0.73 7.13 3.68
CA LYS A 474 -1.24 8.44 3.26
C LYS A 474 -2.32 8.90 4.24
N PRO A 475 -2.40 10.20 4.57
CA PRO A 475 -3.50 10.75 5.34
C PRO A 475 -4.84 10.37 4.69
N ALA A 476 -5.82 9.99 5.50
CA ALA A 476 -7.17 9.68 5.05
C ALA A 476 -8.18 10.47 5.88
N SER A 477 -9.24 10.94 5.26
CA SER A 477 -10.36 11.63 5.92
C SER A 477 -11.60 10.74 5.88
N ASP A 478 -12.33 10.66 7.00
CA ASP A 478 -13.59 9.92 7.09
C ASP A 478 -14.69 10.89 7.56
N PHE A 479 -15.85 10.85 6.89
CA PHE A 479 -16.98 11.74 7.16
C PHE A 479 -18.10 10.94 7.81
N ARG A 480 -18.47 11.30 9.04
CA ARG A 480 -19.48 10.60 9.82
C ARG A 480 -20.55 11.56 10.29
N ALA A 481 -21.81 11.27 9.96
CA ALA A 481 -22.94 11.94 10.56
C ALA A 481 -23.07 11.50 12.03
N ILE A 482 -23.04 12.47 12.95
CA ILE A 482 -23.12 12.23 14.39
C ILE A 482 -24.51 12.68 14.85
N SER A 483 -25.26 11.80 15.52
CA SER A 483 -26.51 12.17 16.18
C SER A 483 -26.27 12.51 17.65
N ALA A 484 -27.15 13.34 18.23
CA ALA A 484 -27.09 13.67 19.65
C ALA A 484 -27.03 12.39 20.51
N GLY A 485 -26.01 12.29 21.37
CA GLY A 485 -25.76 11.12 22.23
C GLY A 485 -24.84 10.05 21.64
N THR A 486 -24.28 10.26 20.44
CA THR A 486 -23.24 9.37 19.89
C THR A 486 -21.98 9.44 20.75
N GLN A 487 -21.51 8.30 21.24
CA GLN A 487 -20.31 8.19 22.10
C GLN A 487 -19.13 7.51 21.41
N ASN A 488 -19.34 6.84 20.27
CA ASN A 488 -18.31 6.09 19.57
C ASN A 488 -18.44 6.33 18.07
N ILE A 489 -17.34 6.55 17.37
CA ILE A 489 -17.31 6.81 15.91
C ILE A 489 -16.45 5.75 15.26
N THR A 490 -17.05 4.83 14.50
CA THR A 490 -16.27 3.80 13.81
C THR A 490 -15.64 4.35 12.53
N LEU A 491 -14.32 4.29 12.44
CA LEU A 491 -13.54 4.76 11.30
C LEU A 491 -13.46 3.69 10.20
N SER A 492 -13.37 4.14 8.95
CA SER A 492 -13.20 3.28 7.77
C SER A 492 -11.86 2.52 7.75
N ASN A 493 -10.84 3.07 8.41
CA ASN A 493 -9.50 2.50 8.51
C ASN A 493 -9.01 2.49 9.96
N ARG A 494 -8.13 1.54 10.31
CA ARG A 494 -7.48 1.49 11.63
C ARG A 494 -6.66 2.76 11.85
N PRO A 495 -6.98 3.58 12.86
CA PRO A 495 -6.25 4.81 13.15
C PRO A 495 -4.84 4.51 13.67
N ILE A 496 -3.94 5.49 13.56
CA ILE A 496 -2.63 5.47 14.22
C ILE A 496 -2.72 6.41 15.43
N SER A 497 -2.27 5.96 16.60
CA SER A 497 -2.29 6.75 17.83
C SER A 497 -1.66 8.13 17.59
N SER A 498 -2.23 9.16 18.20
CA SER A 498 -1.80 10.56 18.14
C SER A 498 -1.90 11.26 16.77
N THR A 499 -2.27 10.56 15.69
CA THR A 499 -2.41 11.16 14.35
C THR A 499 -3.86 11.46 13.97
N VAL A 500 -4.85 11.02 14.75
CA VAL A 500 -6.27 11.35 14.49
C VAL A 500 -6.55 12.75 15.02
N ASN A 501 -7.18 13.57 14.18
CA ASN A 501 -7.75 14.86 14.56
C ASN A 501 -9.25 14.81 14.25
N LEU A 502 -10.09 15.00 15.25
CA LEU A 502 -11.54 15.08 15.07
C LEU A 502 -11.94 16.54 14.91
N LYS A 503 -12.58 16.87 13.78
CA LYS A 503 -13.07 18.23 13.52
C LYS A 503 -14.59 18.22 13.52
N ASN A 504 -15.20 19.12 14.28
CA ASN A 504 -16.62 19.40 14.20
C ASN A 504 -16.84 20.28 12.97
N VAL A 505 -17.35 19.70 11.89
CA VAL A 505 -17.44 20.36 10.59
C VAL A 505 -18.80 21.02 10.44
N TYR A 506 -18.94 22.23 10.99
CA TYR A 506 -19.75 23.26 10.32
C TYR A 506 -18.75 24.07 9.45
N PHE A 507 -19.05 24.49 8.22
CA PHE A 507 -17.98 24.70 7.21
C PHE A 507 -17.17 26.00 7.31
N GLY A 508 -15.84 25.90 7.35
CA GLY A 508 -14.93 27.01 7.01
C GLY A 508 -15.00 28.19 7.98
N SER A 509 -14.74 29.40 7.48
CA SER A 509 -14.97 30.65 8.20
C SER A 509 -15.91 31.56 7.40
N VAL A 510 -16.73 32.32 8.11
CA VAL A 510 -17.41 33.50 7.60
C VAL A 510 -16.42 34.65 7.69
N GLY A 511 -16.01 35.19 6.55
CA GLY A 511 -15.13 36.36 6.45
C GLY A 511 -13.68 36.19 6.91
N GLY A 512 -13.31 35.03 7.44
CA GLY A 512 -11.95 34.73 7.87
C GLY A 512 -11.04 34.25 6.73
N ASP A 513 -9.76 34.09 7.07
CA ASP A 513 -8.75 33.50 6.17
C ASP A 513 -8.74 31.97 6.22
N GLU A 514 -9.54 31.36 7.09
CA GLU A 514 -9.61 29.92 7.26
C GLU A 514 -10.64 29.31 6.32
N PHE A 515 -10.15 28.61 5.30
CA PHE A 515 -10.99 27.93 4.32
C PHE A 515 -11.14 26.44 4.68
N TYR A 516 -12.31 25.89 4.40
CA TYR A 516 -12.56 24.47 4.43
C TYR A 516 -11.83 23.78 3.28
N LEU A 517 -10.81 22.98 3.61
CA LEU A 517 -10.03 22.22 2.65
C LEU A 517 -10.77 20.94 2.24
N ILE A 518 -11.03 20.82 0.95
CA ILE A 518 -11.59 19.65 0.29
C ILE A 518 -10.50 19.10 -0.63
N ASP A 519 -10.02 17.89 -0.34
CA ASP A 519 -9.07 17.25 -1.24
C ASP A 519 -9.73 17.02 -2.61
N SER A 520 -9.01 17.35 -3.68
CA SER A 520 -9.37 17.04 -5.07
C SER A 520 -9.74 15.57 -5.28
N LEU A 521 -9.21 14.66 -4.46
CA LEU A 521 -9.53 13.23 -4.51
C LEU A 521 -10.96 12.90 -4.05
N ASN A 522 -11.61 13.82 -3.32
CA ASN A 522 -12.99 13.67 -2.86
C ASN A 522 -14.02 14.15 -3.89
N THR A 523 -13.60 14.52 -5.10
CA THR A 523 -14.52 14.81 -6.19
C THR A 523 -15.07 13.52 -6.78
N VAL A 524 -16.37 13.49 -7.06
CA VAL A 524 -17.00 12.43 -7.85
C VAL A 524 -17.09 12.90 -9.29
N GLU A 525 -16.62 12.09 -10.23
CA GLU A 525 -16.77 12.39 -11.66
C GLU A 525 -18.05 11.76 -12.21
N ARG A 526 -18.86 12.55 -12.92
CA ARG A 526 -20.06 12.08 -13.61
C ARG A 526 -20.26 12.87 -14.90
N GLU A 527 -20.40 12.15 -16.01
CA GLU A 527 -20.63 12.78 -17.33
C GLU A 527 -19.53 13.80 -17.70
N GLY A 528 -18.29 13.56 -17.26
CA GLY A 528 -17.13 14.44 -17.48
C GLY A 528 -16.98 15.59 -16.48
N PHE A 529 -18.07 15.98 -15.80
CA PHE A 529 -18.03 16.99 -14.75
C PHE A 529 -17.53 16.41 -13.43
N LYS A 530 -16.86 17.24 -12.64
CA LYS A 530 -16.52 16.91 -11.26
C LYS A 530 -17.48 17.57 -10.28
N PHE A 531 -17.89 16.79 -9.30
CA PHE A 531 -18.82 17.19 -8.27
C PHE A 531 -18.16 17.07 -6.90
N VAL A 532 -18.38 18.08 -6.08
CA VAL A 532 -18.06 18.05 -4.66
C VAL A 532 -19.36 18.21 -3.91
N GLN A 533 -19.72 17.19 -3.13
CA GLN A 533 -20.84 17.26 -2.22
C GLN A 533 -20.35 17.80 -0.87
N LEU A 534 -20.95 18.88 -0.39
CA LEU A 534 -20.67 19.39 0.95
C LEU A 534 -21.47 18.56 1.99
N PRO A 535 -20.85 18.11 3.09
CA PRO A 535 -21.41 17.10 4.02
C PRO A 535 -22.71 17.39 4.82
N LEU A 536 -23.46 18.48 4.64
CA LEU A 536 -24.73 18.71 5.37
C LEU A 536 -25.91 19.12 4.48
N SER A 537 -27.13 18.95 5.02
CA SER A 537 -28.44 19.39 4.50
C SER A 537 -28.52 20.92 4.31
N PRO A 538 -29.45 21.43 3.45
CA PRO A 538 -29.33 22.70 2.75
C PRO A 538 -29.04 23.84 3.71
N PHE A 539 -28.11 24.73 3.33
CA PHE A 539 -28.27 26.14 3.68
C PHE A 539 -29.75 26.42 3.43
N SER A 540 -30.53 26.79 4.45
CA SER A 540 -31.91 27.19 4.17
C SER A 540 -31.83 28.20 3.03
N GLN A 541 -32.74 28.14 2.06
CA GLN A 541 -32.64 28.98 0.84
C GLN A 541 -32.47 30.48 1.17
N ASP A 542 -32.81 30.86 2.42
CA ASP A 542 -32.72 32.19 3.01
C ASP A 542 -31.43 32.48 3.82
N SER A 543 -30.58 31.48 4.10
CA SER A 543 -29.42 31.61 5.00
C SER A 543 -28.14 32.08 4.31
N ILE A 544 -27.91 31.70 3.06
CA ILE A 544 -26.79 32.22 2.28
C ILE A 544 -27.37 33.09 1.17
N SER A 545 -27.03 34.38 1.19
CA SER A 545 -27.34 35.23 0.04
C SER A 545 -26.53 34.79 -1.17
N LEU A 546 -27.17 34.80 -2.34
CA LEU A 546 -26.52 34.46 -3.62
C LEU A 546 -25.18 35.20 -3.74
N ASN A 547 -24.10 34.44 -3.95
CA ASN A 547 -22.73 34.91 -4.15
C ASN A 547 -21.91 35.24 -2.89
N GLN A 548 -22.31 34.78 -1.70
CA GLN A 548 -21.45 34.85 -0.52
C GLN A 548 -20.39 33.76 -0.46
N GLU A 549 -20.48 32.71 -1.28
CA GLU A 549 -19.48 31.65 -1.27
C GLU A 549 -18.17 32.08 -1.94
N ILE A 550 -17.07 31.51 -1.44
CA ILE A 550 -15.74 31.69 -2.00
C ILE A 550 -15.18 30.30 -2.23
N VAL A 551 -14.88 29.98 -3.48
CA VAL A 551 -14.22 28.72 -3.85
C VAL A 551 -12.83 29.07 -4.38
N LYS A 552 -11.77 28.57 -3.74
CA LYS A 552 -10.39 28.70 -4.23
C LYS A 552 -9.83 27.36 -4.66
N ILE A 553 -9.12 27.36 -5.78
CA ILE A 553 -8.38 26.21 -6.29
C ILE A 553 -7.01 26.73 -6.69
N ASP A 554 -5.96 26.09 -6.19
CA ASP A 554 -4.57 26.55 -6.38
C ASP A 554 -4.31 28.01 -5.93
N GLY A 555 -5.06 28.47 -4.93
CA GLY A 555 -4.99 29.84 -4.42
C GLY A 555 -5.77 30.89 -5.24
N GLU A 556 -6.29 30.53 -6.42
CA GLU A 556 -7.13 31.39 -7.25
C GLU A 556 -8.61 31.25 -6.89
N ILE A 557 -9.36 32.37 -6.85
CA ILE A 557 -10.81 32.34 -6.61
C ILE A 557 -11.51 32.03 -7.92
N TRP A 558 -12.36 31.02 -7.93
CA TRP A 558 -13.13 30.69 -9.12
C TRP A 558 -14.43 31.50 -9.15
N LYS A 559 -14.92 31.81 -10.34
CA LYS A 559 -16.14 32.59 -10.55
C LYS A 559 -17.37 31.69 -10.47
N ARG A 560 -18.35 32.09 -9.67
CA ARG A 560 -19.66 31.45 -9.67
C ARG A 560 -20.41 31.75 -10.97
N VAL A 561 -20.96 30.72 -11.60
CA VAL A 561 -21.82 30.84 -12.80
C VAL A 561 -23.17 30.15 -12.57
N PRO A 562 -24.26 30.62 -13.20
CA PRO A 562 -25.57 30.00 -13.04
C PRO A 562 -25.67 28.63 -13.73
N ASP A 563 -24.86 28.39 -14.77
CA ASP A 563 -24.80 27.13 -15.51
C ASP A 563 -23.40 26.97 -16.10
N ILE A 564 -22.63 26.00 -15.58
CA ILE A 564 -21.24 25.77 -16.01
C ILE A 564 -21.15 25.25 -17.46
N SER A 565 -22.24 24.66 -17.99
CA SER A 565 -22.24 24.10 -19.35
C SER A 565 -22.17 25.17 -20.46
N LEU A 566 -22.34 26.44 -20.10
CA LEU A 566 -22.26 27.58 -21.01
C LEU A 566 -20.87 28.23 -21.04
N GLU A 567 -19.95 27.79 -20.18
CA GLU A 567 -18.61 28.34 -20.05
C GLU A 567 -17.64 27.75 -21.09
N VAL A 568 -16.52 28.43 -21.32
CA VAL A 568 -15.45 27.96 -22.22
C VAL A 568 -14.43 27.10 -21.46
N SER A 569 -13.68 26.26 -22.17
CA SER A 569 -12.73 25.31 -21.58
C SER A 569 -11.65 25.91 -20.67
N SER A 570 -11.37 27.20 -20.82
CA SER A 570 -10.39 27.94 -19.99
C SER A 570 -11.00 28.69 -18.80
N SER A 571 -12.33 28.67 -18.63
CA SER A 571 -12.98 29.41 -17.54
C SER A 571 -12.68 28.77 -16.18
N THR A 572 -12.13 29.55 -15.25
CA THR A 572 -12.04 29.21 -13.81
C THR A 572 -13.39 29.47 -13.15
N ALA A 573 -14.36 28.60 -13.41
CA ALA A 573 -15.74 28.78 -12.99
C ALA A 573 -16.32 27.54 -12.30
N TYR A 574 -17.33 27.74 -11.46
CA TYR A 574 -18.12 26.67 -10.85
C TYR A 574 -19.60 27.03 -10.79
N GLU A 575 -20.43 26.00 -10.78
CA GLU A 575 -21.87 26.09 -10.53
C GLU A 575 -22.14 25.58 -9.11
N PHE A 576 -22.96 26.30 -8.34
CA PHE A 576 -23.35 25.87 -6.99
C PHE A 576 -24.85 25.60 -6.93
N ASP A 577 -25.19 24.33 -6.74
CA ASP A 577 -26.53 23.86 -6.42
C ASP A 577 -26.75 23.90 -4.90
N TYR A 578 -27.36 24.99 -4.41
CA TYR A 578 -27.70 25.14 -2.97
C TYR A 578 -28.77 24.18 -2.48
N ILE A 579 -29.57 23.57 -3.36
CA ILE A 579 -30.61 22.62 -2.96
C ILE A 579 -29.94 21.32 -2.53
N ASN A 580 -28.95 20.87 -3.30
CA ASN A 580 -28.25 19.62 -3.05
C ASN A 580 -26.90 19.79 -2.34
N ASN A 581 -26.47 21.04 -2.11
CA ASN A 581 -25.16 21.41 -1.58
C ASN A 581 -24.01 20.79 -2.40
N ILE A 582 -24.11 20.93 -3.72
CA ILE A 582 -23.15 20.40 -4.67
C ILE A 582 -22.46 21.55 -5.40
N ILE A 583 -21.14 21.56 -5.36
CA ILE A 583 -20.32 22.39 -6.22
C ILE A 583 -19.95 21.55 -7.45
N LYS A 584 -20.32 22.04 -8.63
CA LYS A 584 -20.07 21.41 -9.92
C LYS A 584 -19.00 22.21 -10.67
N PHE A 585 -17.95 21.52 -11.08
CA PHE A 585 -16.82 22.06 -11.84
C PHE A 585 -16.85 21.55 -13.27
N GLY A 586 -16.17 22.27 -14.17
CA GLY A 586 -16.11 21.96 -15.58
C GLY A 586 -15.40 20.64 -15.91
N ASP A 587 -15.58 20.20 -17.16
CA ASP A 587 -15.07 18.95 -17.73
C ASP A 587 -13.82 19.16 -18.62
N ASN A 588 -13.20 20.34 -18.55
CA ASN A 588 -12.18 20.86 -19.48
C ASN A 588 -12.67 21.18 -20.90
N ALA A 589 -13.95 20.97 -21.22
CA ALA A 589 -14.58 21.50 -22.43
C ALA A 589 -15.43 22.74 -22.13
N THR A 590 -16.12 22.71 -20.98
CA THR A 590 -17.04 23.73 -20.47
C THR A 590 -16.63 24.15 -19.05
N GLY A 591 -15.54 24.90 -18.95
CA GLY A 591 -14.86 25.25 -17.70
C GLY A 591 -13.75 24.27 -17.30
N LEU A 592 -12.82 24.75 -16.47
CA LEU A 592 -11.69 23.97 -15.98
C LEU A 592 -12.09 22.96 -14.91
N ASN A 593 -11.32 21.87 -14.86
CA ASN A 593 -11.43 20.84 -13.85
C ASN A 593 -10.43 21.12 -12.70
N PRO A 594 -10.82 21.00 -11.41
CA PRO A 594 -9.90 21.21 -10.29
C PRO A 594 -8.76 20.18 -10.31
N VAL A 595 -7.52 20.68 -10.41
CA VAL A 595 -6.27 19.89 -10.40
C VAL A 595 -5.59 19.84 -9.03
N SER A 596 -6.05 20.65 -8.08
CA SER A 596 -5.51 20.77 -6.73
C SER A 596 -6.64 20.82 -5.70
N SER A 597 -6.29 20.90 -4.42
CA SER A 597 -7.26 20.97 -3.34
C SER A 597 -8.16 22.20 -3.47
N ILE A 598 -9.44 22.00 -3.15
CA ILE A 598 -10.49 22.99 -3.21
C ILE A 598 -10.65 23.59 -1.81
N TYR A 599 -10.67 24.91 -1.71
CA TYR A 599 -10.82 25.65 -0.47
C TYR A 599 -12.16 26.39 -0.51
N PHE A 600 -13.07 26.07 0.40
CA PHE A 600 -14.39 26.67 0.48
C PHE A 600 -14.49 27.59 1.70
N GLY A 601 -14.99 28.81 1.51
CA GLY A 601 -15.26 29.76 2.59
C GLY A 601 -16.46 30.62 2.27
N LEU A 602 -16.89 31.45 3.22
CA LEU A 602 -17.96 32.43 3.01
C LEU A 602 -17.39 33.84 3.18
N GLU A 603 -17.91 34.78 2.41
CA GLU A 603 -17.67 36.19 2.65
C GLU A 603 -18.12 36.57 4.06
N ARG A 604 -17.50 37.62 4.60
CA ARG A 604 -17.89 38.18 5.89
C ARG A 604 -19.37 38.51 5.93
N GLU A 605 -19.95 38.28 7.08
CA GLU A 605 -21.36 38.55 7.29
C GLU A 605 -21.53 40.01 7.67
N GLN A 606 -22.29 40.77 6.89
CA GLN A 606 -22.78 42.06 7.36
C GLN A 606 -23.91 41.82 8.35
N VAL A 607 -23.71 42.20 9.61
CA VAL A 607 -24.63 41.85 10.69
C VAL A 607 -25.72 42.88 10.86
N GLU A 608 -26.95 42.40 11.02
CA GLU A 608 -28.09 43.23 11.37
C GLU A 608 -28.11 43.49 12.88
N ILE A 609 -28.17 44.76 13.25
CA ILE A 609 -28.24 45.17 14.66
C ILE A 609 -29.70 45.43 15.02
N ALA A 610 -30.20 44.67 15.99
CA ALA A 610 -31.52 44.90 16.56
C ALA A 610 -31.61 46.31 17.14
N TYR A 611 -32.74 46.97 16.88
CA TYR A 611 -32.96 48.34 17.33
C TYR A 611 -33.22 48.44 18.85
N ASP A 612 -33.66 47.36 19.48
CA ASP A 612 -33.95 47.36 20.91
C ASP A 612 -32.66 47.31 21.74
N SER A 613 -32.71 47.79 22.98
CA SER A 613 -31.59 47.64 23.93
C SER A 613 -31.82 46.35 24.75
N PRO A 614 -30.86 45.41 24.77
CA PRO A 614 -29.51 45.47 24.19
C PRO A 614 -29.47 45.31 22.67
N ARG A 615 -28.49 45.98 22.03
CA ARG A 615 -28.24 45.95 20.58
C ARG A 615 -27.71 44.59 20.15
N ASN A 616 -28.63 43.66 19.94
CA ASN A 616 -28.29 42.29 19.59
C ASN A 616 -27.99 42.15 18.09
N VAL A 617 -26.92 41.45 17.79
CA VAL A 617 -26.52 40.97 16.48
C VAL A 617 -26.86 39.50 16.42
N LYS A 618 -27.64 39.13 15.41
CA LYS A 618 -27.91 37.73 15.10
C LYS A 618 -27.00 37.29 13.96
N LEU A 619 -26.21 36.25 14.19
CA LEU A 619 -25.40 35.64 13.16
C LEU A 619 -26.25 34.72 12.28
N THR A 620 -25.84 34.57 11.03
CA THR A 620 -26.45 33.66 10.05
C THR A 620 -26.29 32.20 10.49
N PHE A 621 -25.13 31.86 11.08
CA PHE A 621 -24.87 30.53 11.65
C PHE A 621 -24.79 30.62 13.17
N ASP A 622 -25.93 30.41 13.81
CA ASP A 622 -26.07 30.37 15.26
C ASP A 622 -25.62 28.99 15.79
N THR A 623 -24.35 28.87 16.18
CA THR A 623 -23.84 27.68 16.88
C THR A 623 -22.98 28.06 18.08
N ASP A 624 -23.15 27.36 19.21
CA ASP A 624 -22.38 27.62 20.44
C ASP A 624 -20.85 27.51 20.25
N GLY A 625 -20.39 26.84 19.18
CA GLY A 625 -18.97 26.66 18.87
C GLY A 625 -18.29 27.87 18.23
N VAL A 626 -19.01 28.85 17.70
CA VAL A 626 -18.38 29.99 17.00
C VAL A 626 -17.82 31.04 17.96
N ILE A 627 -18.32 31.08 19.21
CA ILE A 627 -18.10 32.16 20.20
C ILE A 627 -16.63 32.56 20.34
N GLU A 628 -15.74 31.57 20.47
CA GLU A 628 -14.31 31.81 20.71
C GLU A 628 -13.59 32.41 19.50
N THR A 629 -14.17 32.25 18.32
CA THR A 629 -13.59 32.68 17.04
C THR A 629 -14.28 33.91 16.47
N THR A 630 -15.43 34.31 17.03
CA THR A 630 -16.20 35.42 16.51
C THR A 630 -15.58 36.77 16.83
N LYS A 631 -15.45 37.59 15.79
CA LYS A 631 -15.07 38.99 15.86
C LYS A 631 -16.18 39.81 15.22
N VAL A 632 -16.64 40.84 15.91
CA VAL A 632 -17.52 41.85 15.34
C VAL A 632 -16.72 43.13 15.21
N TYR A 633 -16.77 43.77 14.05
CA TYR A 633 -16.09 45.05 13.82
C TYR A 633 -17.00 45.98 13.03
N ARG A 634 -16.74 47.29 13.14
CA ARG A 634 -17.38 48.31 12.30
C ARG A 634 -16.39 48.87 11.28
N LEU A 635 -16.92 49.33 10.14
CA LEU A 635 -16.15 50.12 9.17
C LEU A 635 -16.39 51.61 9.43
N LEU A 636 -15.32 52.38 9.61
CA LEU A 636 -15.42 53.83 9.68
C LEU A 636 -15.59 54.41 8.27
N LYS A 637 -16.54 55.31 8.07
CA LYS A 637 -16.69 56.01 6.78
C LYS A 637 -15.56 56.99 6.49
N SER A 638 -14.88 57.50 7.52
CA SER A 638 -13.70 58.33 7.32
C SER A 638 -12.60 57.51 6.64
N GLU A 639 -12.38 57.78 5.37
CA GLU A 639 -11.30 57.23 4.57
C GLU A 639 -9.95 57.52 5.23
N THR A 640 -9.14 56.49 5.43
CA THR A 640 -7.76 56.61 5.89
C THR A 640 -6.83 56.34 4.73
N LYS A 641 -5.89 57.26 4.53
CA LYS A 641 -4.84 57.12 3.54
C LYS A 641 -3.57 56.60 4.19
N SER A 642 -3.01 55.51 3.67
CA SER A 642 -1.75 54.93 4.13
C SER A 642 -0.84 54.56 2.95
N ASN A 643 0.47 54.57 3.18
CA ASN A 643 1.47 54.26 2.17
C ASN A 643 1.96 52.83 2.39
N HIS A 644 1.97 52.00 1.35
CA HIS A 644 2.38 50.60 1.40
C HIS A 644 3.47 50.31 0.37
N LEU A 645 4.54 49.69 0.86
CA LEU A 645 5.61 49.14 0.05
C LEU A 645 5.25 47.71 -0.34
N LEU A 646 5.17 47.43 -1.64
CA LEU A 646 4.86 46.10 -2.13
C LEU A 646 6.09 45.18 -2.05
N PRO A 647 5.92 43.89 -1.76
CA PRO A 647 6.99 42.91 -1.87
C PRO A 647 7.64 42.95 -3.27
N LYS A 648 8.96 42.77 -3.32
CA LYS A 648 9.73 42.69 -4.57
C LYS A 648 9.54 41.32 -5.24
N ALA A 649 9.64 41.27 -6.57
CA ALA A 649 9.50 40.05 -7.36
C ALA A 649 8.16 39.30 -7.14
N ALA A 650 7.08 40.04 -6.86
CA ALA A 650 5.79 39.45 -6.49
C ALA A 650 4.67 39.86 -7.45
N ARG A 651 3.86 38.89 -7.87
CA ARG A 651 2.61 39.12 -8.62
C ARG A 651 1.38 39.26 -7.73
N ILE A 652 1.46 38.73 -6.51
CA ILE A 652 0.36 38.75 -5.54
C ILE A 652 0.85 39.49 -4.31
N ASN A 653 0.30 40.67 -4.08
CA ASN A 653 0.77 41.59 -3.06
C ASN A 653 -0.32 41.77 -2.01
N ARG A 654 -0.14 41.18 -0.83
CA ARG A 654 -1.09 41.29 0.30
C ARG A 654 -0.79 42.55 1.10
N LEU A 655 -1.77 43.43 1.21
CA LEU A 655 -1.61 44.74 1.84
C LEU A 655 -1.83 44.69 3.36
N ASN A 656 -2.44 43.60 3.86
CA ASN A 656 -2.96 43.48 5.23
C ASN A 656 -3.89 44.65 5.62
N LEU A 657 -4.48 45.28 4.60
CA LEU A 657 -5.56 46.24 4.71
C LEU A 657 -6.77 45.63 4.05
N LEU A 658 -7.94 46.02 4.51
CA LEU A 658 -9.20 45.52 4.01
C LEU A 658 -10.05 46.75 3.69
N ASP A 659 -11.09 46.57 2.88
CA ASP A 659 -12.01 47.66 2.55
C ASP A 659 -11.35 48.82 1.80
N ILE A 660 -10.55 48.48 0.77
CA ILE A 660 -9.84 49.44 -0.07
C ILE A 660 -10.84 50.19 -0.96
N VAL A 661 -10.79 51.52 -0.86
CA VAL A 661 -11.58 52.45 -1.68
C VAL A 661 -10.83 52.77 -2.96
N ASP A 662 -9.58 53.20 -2.84
CA ASP A 662 -8.76 53.68 -3.95
C ASP A 662 -7.29 53.31 -3.77
N ILE A 663 -6.56 53.17 -4.87
CA ILE A 663 -5.11 52.98 -4.89
C ILE A 663 -4.48 53.98 -5.85
N THR A 664 -3.51 54.74 -5.37
CA THR A 664 -2.70 55.65 -6.20
C THR A 664 -1.25 55.16 -6.20
N VAL A 665 -0.69 54.94 -7.39
CA VAL A 665 0.72 54.53 -7.52
C VAL A 665 1.64 55.73 -7.29
N ILE A 666 2.59 55.60 -6.36
CA ILE A 666 3.61 56.63 -6.10
C ILE A 666 4.86 56.36 -6.92
N THR A 667 5.42 55.15 -6.81
CA THR A 667 6.57 54.69 -7.58
C THR A 667 6.37 53.27 -8.04
N ASP A 668 6.67 52.99 -9.30
CA ASP A 668 6.63 51.64 -9.86
C ASP A 668 7.53 51.56 -11.10
N SER A 669 8.83 51.33 -10.91
CA SER A 669 9.80 51.35 -12.03
C SER A 669 9.62 50.19 -13.00
N ALA A 670 9.05 49.07 -12.53
CA ALA A 670 8.71 47.92 -13.37
C ALA A 670 7.47 48.16 -14.25
N ASN A 671 6.68 49.20 -13.96
CA ASN A 671 5.35 49.41 -14.57
C ASN A 671 4.45 48.17 -14.41
N ALA A 672 4.46 47.55 -13.23
CA ALA A 672 3.58 46.45 -12.86
C ALA A 672 2.13 46.91 -12.56
N ILE A 673 1.94 48.18 -12.19
CA ILE A 673 0.66 48.78 -11.76
C ILE A 673 0.39 50.04 -12.58
N VAL A 674 -0.13 49.86 -13.79
CA VAL A 674 -0.40 50.96 -14.73
C VAL A 674 -1.89 51.10 -15.01
N THR A 675 -2.53 49.99 -15.38
CA THR A 675 -3.95 49.98 -15.80
C THR A 675 -4.73 49.07 -14.86
N GLU A 676 -5.65 49.65 -14.09
CA GLU A 676 -6.52 48.85 -13.24
C GLU A 676 -7.55 48.09 -14.10
N LYS A 677 -7.70 46.80 -13.84
CA LYS A 677 -8.75 45.93 -14.36
C LYS A 677 -9.76 45.65 -13.27
N GLU A 678 -11.02 45.53 -13.67
CA GLU A 678 -12.07 45.08 -12.76
C GLU A 678 -11.69 43.70 -12.22
N TYR A 679 -11.64 43.59 -10.89
CA TYR A 679 -11.21 42.36 -10.23
C TYR A 679 -12.21 41.23 -10.51
N VAL A 680 -11.69 40.10 -10.97
CA VAL A 680 -12.46 38.86 -11.17
C VAL A 680 -11.89 37.77 -10.27
N ASN A 681 -10.61 37.43 -10.45
CA ASN A 681 -9.93 36.42 -9.63
C ASN A 681 -8.43 36.69 -9.40
N GLY A 682 -7.91 37.80 -9.93
CA GLY A 682 -6.53 38.22 -9.75
C GLY A 682 -5.57 37.67 -10.81
N SER A 683 -6.03 36.87 -11.78
CA SER A 683 -5.15 36.36 -12.85
C SER A 683 -5.78 36.46 -14.22
N SER A 684 -7.03 36.01 -14.37
CA SER A 684 -7.70 35.92 -15.66
C SER A 684 -8.04 37.27 -16.30
N GLU A 685 -8.22 38.32 -15.49
CA GLU A 685 -8.51 39.67 -15.97
C GLU A 685 -7.27 40.43 -16.44
N LEU A 686 -6.07 39.90 -16.18
CA LEU A 686 -4.79 40.55 -16.47
C LEU A 686 -4.26 40.03 -17.81
N GLU A 687 -4.39 40.84 -18.86
CA GLU A 687 -4.06 40.41 -20.23
C GLU A 687 -2.70 40.95 -20.71
N ASN A 688 -2.27 42.10 -20.18
CA ASN A 688 -1.10 42.82 -20.66
C ASN A 688 -0.16 43.22 -19.52
N SER A 689 1.11 43.42 -19.86
CA SER A 689 2.09 43.99 -18.93
C SER A 689 1.63 45.35 -18.40
N GLY A 690 1.61 45.50 -17.08
CA GLY A 690 1.12 46.69 -16.37
C GLY A 690 -0.38 46.66 -16.04
N ASP A 691 -1.11 45.64 -16.50
CA ASP A 691 -2.44 45.37 -15.96
C ASP A 691 -2.31 44.90 -14.51
N TYR A 692 -3.17 45.45 -13.65
CA TYR A 692 -3.32 45.02 -12.28
C TYR A 692 -4.79 45.00 -11.87
N SER A 693 -5.15 44.21 -10.88
CA SER A 693 -6.50 44.21 -10.30
C SER A 693 -6.40 44.15 -8.77
N ILE A 694 -7.46 44.59 -8.09
CA ILE A 694 -7.47 44.68 -6.64
C ILE A 694 -8.68 43.95 -6.08
N ASP A 695 -8.43 42.94 -5.25
CA ASP A 695 -9.44 42.43 -4.32
C ASP A 695 -9.61 43.45 -3.20
N ARG A 696 -10.53 44.41 -3.39
CA ARG A 696 -10.75 45.52 -2.45
C ARG A 696 -11.23 45.04 -1.09
N GLY A 697 -11.98 43.94 -1.05
CA GLY A 697 -12.49 43.35 0.20
C GLY A 697 -11.36 42.74 1.04
N ARG A 698 -10.37 42.12 0.39
CA ARG A 698 -9.24 41.43 1.03
C ARG A 698 -7.91 42.20 1.03
N GLY A 699 -7.89 43.35 0.37
CA GLY A 699 -6.71 44.16 0.07
C GLY A 699 -5.54 43.36 -0.48
N ILE A 700 -5.82 42.64 -1.57
CA ILE A 700 -4.80 41.95 -2.36
C ILE A 700 -4.70 42.65 -3.71
N VAL A 701 -3.49 43.02 -4.09
CA VAL A 701 -3.18 43.58 -5.41
C VAL A 701 -2.53 42.50 -6.24
N TYR A 702 -3.12 42.24 -7.40
CA TYR A 702 -2.62 41.29 -8.39
C TYR A 702 -2.03 42.03 -9.57
N THR A 703 -0.85 41.62 -10.03
CA THR A 703 -0.16 42.26 -11.16
C THR A 703 0.20 41.23 -12.22
N TYR A 704 0.12 41.61 -13.50
CA TYR A 704 0.41 40.72 -14.62
C TYR A 704 1.88 40.26 -14.62
N ILE A 705 2.79 41.22 -14.43
CA ILE A 705 4.21 41.00 -14.21
C ILE A 705 4.56 41.14 -12.74
N GLU A 706 5.70 40.60 -12.34
CA GLU A 706 6.25 40.79 -10.99
C GLU A 706 6.65 42.26 -10.76
N THR A 707 6.48 42.73 -9.53
CA THR A 707 7.09 43.98 -9.05
C THR A 707 8.63 43.93 -9.20
N SER A 708 9.26 45.10 -9.29
CA SER A 708 10.72 45.20 -9.53
C SER A 708 11.53 44.43 -8.49
N GLU A 709 12.57 43.71 -8.93
CA GLU A 709 13.54 43.07 -8.03
C GLU A 709 14.50 44.09 -7.40
N GLU A 710 14.79 45.18 -8.11
CA GLU A 710 15.81 46.15 -7.72
C GLU A 710 15.20 47.36 -7.00
N ASP A 711 14.07 47.87 -7.50
CA ASP A 711 13.44 49.09 -7.02
C ASP A 711 12.20 48.80 -6.17
N ASP A 712 11.80 49.80 -5.38
CA ASP A 712 10.62 49.74 -4.54
C ASP A 712 9.36 50.16 -5.32
N THR A 713 8.34 49.30 -5.31
CA THR A 713 6.99 49.67 -5.77
C THR A 713 6.18 50.18 -4.58
N LEU A 714 5.91 51.49 -4.54
CA LEU A 714 5.21 52.17 -3.45
C LEU A 714 3.84 52.65 -3.93
N ILE A 715 2.81 52.31 -3.18
CA ILE A 715 1.42 52.73 -3.45
C ILE A 715 0.82 53.46 -2.24
N ASP A 716 -0.04 54.41 -2.52
CA ASP A 716 -0.94 55.04 -1.57
C ASP A 716 -2.28 54.31 -1.63
N ILE A 717 -2.81 53.88 -0.49
CA ILE A 717 -4.08 53.19 -0.39
C ILE A 717 -5.03 54.03 0.45
N VAL A 718 -6.23 54.25 -0.08
CA VAL A 718 -7.36 54.81 0.66
C VAL A 718 -8.26 53.66 1.05
N HIS A 719 -8.56 53.50 2.35
CA HIS A 719 -9.40 52.41 2.84
C HIS A 719 -10.30 52.86 4.00
N HIS A 720 -11.33 52.07 4.30
CA HIS A 720 -12.13 52.23 5.51
C HIS A 720 -11.51 51.43 6.66
N PRO A 721 -10.97 52.09 7.70
CA PRO A 721 -10.36 51.36 8.80
C PRO A 721 -11.40 50.56 9.60
N ARG A 722 -11.00 49.35 9.97
CA ARG A 722 -11.78 48.45 10.83
C ARG A 722 -11.58 48.81 12.30
N VAL A 723 -12.67 48.88 13.04
CA VAL A 723 -12.64 49.07 14.49
C VAL A 723 -13.35 47.89 15.13
N ASP A 724 -12.58 47.03 15.79
CA ASP A 724 -13.11 45.88 16.53
C ASP A 724 -14.02 46.34 17.66
N VAL A 725 -15.18 45.71 17.78
CA VAL A 725 -16.10 45.88 18.90
C VAL A 725 -15.57 45.08 20.07
N LYS A 726 -15.32 45.75 21.18
CA LYS A 726 -14.82 45.11 22.42
C LYS A 726 -15.97 44.61 23.27
N ASP A 727 -15.64 43.69 24.18
CA ASP A 727 -16.52 43.24 25.27
C ASP A 727 -17.89 42.71 24.79
N LEU A 728 -17.90 41.98 23.67
CA LEU A 728 -19.09 41.31 23.14
C LEU A 728 -19.69 40.35 24.19
N VAL A 729 -21.00 40.46 24.41
CA VAL A 729 -21.72 39.59 25.36
C VAL A 729 -22.60 38.62 24.58
N TRP A 730 -22.40 37.32 24.81
CA TRP A 730 -23.17 36.26 24.18
C TRP A 730 -24.35 35.85 25.05
N THR A 731 -25.57 35.92 24.50
CA THR A 731 -26.80 35.53 25.21
C THR A 731 -27.73 34.78 24.26
N ASN A 732 -27.94 33.47 24.49
CA ASN A 732 -28.87 32.63 23.73
C ASN A 732 -28.66 32.65 22.20
N GLY A 733 -27.40 32.61 21.74
CA GLY A 733 -27.06 32.64 20.31
C GLY A 733 -26.93 34.04 19.69
N ASP A 734 -27.40 35.07 20.38
CA ASP A 734 -27.25 36.47 19.95
C ASP A 734 -26.01 37.12 20.58
N ILE A 735 -25.39 38.04 19.85
CA ILE A 735 -24.26 38.85 20.29
C ILE A 735 -24.75 40.25 20.65
N SER A 736 -24.70 40.64 21.92
CA SER A 736 -24.99 42.02 22.30
C SER A 736 -23.77 42.92 22.08
N ILE A 737 -23.92 43.95 21.24
CA ILE A 737 -22.95 45.05 21.13
C ILE A 737 -23.18 46.00 22.31
N PRO A 738 -22.15 46.32 23.12
CA PRO A 738 -22.27 47.31 24.18
C PRO A 738 -22.70 48.68 23.63
N GLU A 739 -23.56 49.40 24.36
CA GLU A 739 -24.13 50.67 23.88
C GLU A 739 -23.03 51.73 23.62
N GLU A 740 -21.93 51.67 24.37
CA GLU A 740 -20.74 52.51 24.19
C GLU A 740 -19.94 52.23 22.90
N GLU A 741 -20.06 51.01 22.35
CA GLU A 741 -19.39 50.60 21.10
C GLU A 741 -20.34 50.72 19.89
N TYR A 742 -21.64 50.91 20.12
CA TYR A 742 -22.63 51.19 19.08
C TYR A 742 -22.51 52.64 18.60
N ILE A 743 -22.01 52.81 17.38
CA ILE A 743 -21.84 54.12 16.74
C ILE A 743 -22.62 54.14 15.44
N THR A 744 -23.38 55.22 15.26
CA THR A 744 -24.09 55.53 14.04
C THR A 744 -23.51 56.79 13.41
N GLU A 745 -23.52 56.83 12.08
CA GLU A 745 -23.01 57.95 11.31
C GLU A 745 -24.16 58.66 10.59
N VAL A 746 -24.21 59.98 10.68
CA VAL A 746 -25.24 60.79 10.01
C VAL A 746 -24.82 61.00 8.54
N ASN A 747 -25.64 60.51 7.62
CA ASN A 747 -25.52 60.71 6.18
C ASN A 747 -26.48 61.78 5.71
N LYS A 748 -26.06 62.50 4.67
CA LYS A 748 -26.90 63.47 3.98
C LYS A 748 -26.70 63.32 2.49
N ASP A 749 -27.74 62.84 1.81
CA ASP A 749 -27.71 62.58 0.38
C ASP A 749 -28.53 63.60 -0.39
N THR A 750 -28.09 63.87 -1.62
CA THR A 750 -28.81 64.66 -2.61
C THR A 750 -29.01 63.80 -3.85
N ILE A 751 -30.23 63.32 -4.06
CA ILE A 751 -30.60 62.38 -5.12
C ILE A 751 -31.48 63.12 -6.14
N ASP A 752 -31.07 63.12 -7.41
CA ASP A 752 -31.88 63.66 -8.50
C ASP A 752 -32.84 62.57 -9.03
N THR A 753 -34.14 62.78 -8.87
CA THR A 753 -35.19 61.88 -9.35
C THR A 753 -35.90 62.39 -10.60
N ALA A 754 -35.24 63.21 -11.43
CA ALA A 754 -35.82 63.88 -12.61
C ALA A 754 -36.66 63.00 -13.56
N ALA A 755 -36.41 61.69 -13.65
CA ALA A 755 -37.18 60.77 -14.49
C ALA A 755 -38.51 60.27 -13.87
N GLY A 756 -38.80 60.61 -12.61
CA GLY A 756 -39.89 60.00 -11.86
C GLY A 756 -39.57 58.56 -11.50
N THR A 757 -39.24 58.29 -10.24
CA THR A 757 -38.93 56.93 -9.78
C THR A 757 -39.86 56.49 -8.65
N ARG A 758 -40.10 55.19 -8.53
CA ARG A 758 -40.76 54.57 -7.37
C ARG A 758 -39.80 53.89 -6.41
N THR A 759 -38.51 53.96 -6.73
CA THR A 759 -37.45 53.29 -5.98
C THR A 759 -36.27 54.24 -5.88
N ILE A 760 -35.87 54.52 -4.66
CA ILE A 760 -34.75 55.39 -4.34
C ILE A 760 -33.79 54.56 -3.50
N ARG A 761 -32.55 54.45 -3.94
CA ARG A 761 -31.51 53.68 -3.24
C ARG A 761 -30.63 54.64 -2.44
N LEU A 762 -30.49 54.37 -1.16
CA LEU A 762 -29.58 55.06 -0.25
C LEU A 762 -28.23 54.32 -0.19
N SER A 763 -27.20 54.99 0.31
CA SER A 763 -25.91 54.36 0.56
C SER A 763 -25.92 53.61 1.90
N GLY A 764 -26.23 52.31 1.86
CA GLY A 764 -26.03 51.37 2.97
C GLY A 764 -27.24 51.16 3.89
N PHE A 765 -26.98 50.48 5.02
CA PHE A 765 -27.98 50.12 6.03
C PHE A 765 -28.46 51.34 6.77
N VAL A 766 -29.75 51.60 6.71
CA VAL A 766 -30.36 52.78 7.33
C VAL A 766 -30.84 52.37 8.72
N GLU A 767 -30.44 53.11 9.75
CA GLU A 767 -30.93 52.88 11.10
C GLU A 767 -32.45 53.13 11.14
N PRO A 768 -33.27 52.18 11.65
CA PRO A 768 -34.71 52.39 11.78
C PRO A 768 -35.04 53.71 12.47
N ARG A 769 -35.99 54.48 11.90
CA ARG A 769 -36.45 55.79 12.39
C ARG A 769 -35.42 56.93 12.31
N SER A 770 -34.25 56.73 11.70
CA SER A 770 -33.27 57.81 11.51
C SER A 770 -33.53 58.66 10.26
N LEU A 771 -34.34 58.16 9.32
CA LEU A 771 -34.58 58.79 8.02
C LEU A 771 -35.41 60.08 8.16
N ARG A 772 -34.91 61.18 7.59
CA ARG A 772 -35.49 62.51 7.59
C ARG A 772 -35.45 63.12 6.20
N PHE A 773 -36.63 63.41 5.64
CA PHE A 773 -36.75 64.10 4.35
C PHE A 773 -36.62 65.62 4.53
N LEU A 774 -35.57 66.21 3.95
CA LEU A 774 -35.28 67.63 4.00
C LEU A 774 -35.84 68.41 2.80
N SER A 775 -36.16 67.73 1.70
CA SER A 775 -36.92 68.25 0.57
C SER A 775 -38.01 67.25 0.14
N LEU A 776 -38.93 67.68 -0.74
CA LEU A 776 -40.03 66.85 -1.27
C LEU A 776 -40.91 66.19 -0.20
N GLN A 777 -41.08 66.84 0.96
CA GLN A 777 -41.81 66.27 2.11
C GLN A 777 -43.25 65.84 1.79
N ASP A 778 -43.91 66.54 0.86
CA ASP A 778 -45.27 66.18 0.41
C ASP A 778 -45.33 64.82 -0.32
N SER A 779 -44.18 64.32 -0.82
CA SER A 779 -44.06 63.02 -1.48
C SER A 779 -43.76 61.87 -0.50
N PHE A 780 -43.47 62.15 0.78
CA PHE A 780 -43.09 61.17 1.80
C PHE A 780 -43.77 61.47 3.14
N LYS A 781 -45.08 61.18 3.23
CA LYS A 781 -45.95 61.51 4.36
C LYS A 781 -46.01 60.41 5.41
N THR A 782 -46.15 59.16 4.97
CA THR A 782 -46.43 58.02 5.85
C THR A 782 -45.55 56.84 5.47
N GLU A 783 -44.75 56.38 6.42
CA GLU A 783 -44.01 55.13 6.29
C GLU A 783 -44.92 53.92 6.58
N VAL A 784 -44.86 52.88 5.76
CA VAL A 784 -45.48 51.57 6.04
C VAL A 784 -44.40 50.50 6.22
N PRO A 785 -44.67 49.45 7.02
CA PRO A 785 -43.70 48.36 7.23
C PRO A 785 -43.31 47.67 5.93
N TYR A 786 -42.00 47.48 5.73
CA TYR A 786 -41.48 46.70 4.61
C TYR A 786 -41.78 45.21 4.81
N LYS A 787 -42.25 44.53 3.75
CA LYS A 787 -42.60 43.10 3.76
C LYS A 787 -41.74 42.27 2.81
N GLY A 788 -41.17 42.89 1.77
CA GLY A 788 -40.30 42.24 0.79
C GLY A 788 -41.02 41.42 -0.28
N ASP A 789 -42.35 41.36 -0.24
CA ASP A 789 -43.18 40.58 -1.16
C ASP A 789 -43.92 41.46 -2.20
N GLY A 790 -43.68 42.78 -2.20
CA GLY A 790 -44.36 43.73 -3.08
C GLY A 790 -45.77 44.13 -2.63
N THR A 791 -46.23 43.65 -1.46
CA THR A 791 -47.56 43.92 -0.90
C THR A 791 -47.56 44.99 0.20
N GLU A 792 -46.48 45.77 0.31
CA GLU A 792 -46.27 46.76 1.37
C GLU A 792 -47.38 47.82 1.37
N PHE A 793 -47.88 48.17 0.19
CA PHE A 793 -48.95 49.17 0.00
C PHE A 793 -50.37 48.59 -0.01
N ASN A 794 -50.55 47.27 0.18
CA ASN A 794 -51.87 46.63 0.23
C ASN A 794 -52.53 46.78 1.61
N ILE A 795 -52.77 48.03 2.03
CA ILE A 795 -53.30 48.38 3.36
C ILE A 795 -54.79 48.75 3.36
N GLY A 796 -55.51 48.49 2.27
CA GLY A 796 -56.96 48.70 2.18
C GLY A 796 -57.40 50.16 2.02
N LEU A 797 -56.50 51.04 1.60
CA LEU A 797 -56.78 52.44 1.27
C LEU A 797 -56.97 52.62 -0.25
N ASP A 798 -57.72 53.66 -0.64
CA ASP A 798 -57.89 53.99 -2.05
C ASP A 798 -56.56 54.53 -2.64
N PRO A 799 -56.26 54.30 -3.94
CA PRO A 799 -55.03 54.76 -4.58
C PRO A 799 -54.71 56.26 -4.40
N ALA A 800 -55.74 57.11 -4.29
CA ALA A 800 -55.55 58.55 -4.05
C ALA A 800 -55.06 58.85 -2.63
N GLU A 801 -55.45 58.04 -1.65
CA GLU A 801 -55.04 58.17 -0.24
C GLU A 801 -53.62 57.64 -0.01
N LEU A 802 -53.14 56.73 -0.87
CA LEU A 802 -51.78 56.21 -0.85
C LEU A 802 -50.73 57.19 -1.42
N SER A 803 -51.14 58.36 -1.91
CA SER A 803 -50.21 59.39 -2.36
C SER A 803 -49.36 59.92 -1.20
N GLY A 804 -48.04 59.76 -1.31
CA GLY A 804 -47.08 60.09 -0.26
C GLY A 804 -46.73 58.94 0.69
N TYR A 805 -47.31 57.75 0.49
CA TYR A 805 -46.91 56.56 1.24
C TYR A 805 -45.59 56.01 0.69
N TYR A 806 -44.70 55.63 1.60
CA TYR A 806 -43.43 54.99 1.28
C TYR A 806 -43.15 53.85 2.27
N THR A 807 -42.26 52.96 1.89
CA THR A 807 -41.68 51.96 2.78
C THR A 807 -40.18 51.94 2.51
N ILE A 808 -39.41 51.58 3.52
CA ILE A 808 -37.96 51.46 3.39
C ILE A 808 -37.56 50.06 3.82
N ASP A 809 -36.84 49.39 2.94
CA ASP A 809 -36.05 48.26 3.34
C ASP A 809 -34.80 48.80 4.03
N TYR A 810 -34.85 48.85 5.36
CA TYR A 810 -33.74 49.33 6.19
C TYR A 810 -32.46 48.49 6.00
N LYS A 811 -32.58 47.23 5.55
CA LYS A 811 -31.46 46.34 5.24
C LYS A 811 -30.71 46.78 3.98
N THR A 812 -31.45 47.08 2.91
CA THR A 812 -30.83 47.45 1.62
C THR A 812 -30.72 48.96 1.40
N GLY A 813 -31.31 49.76 2.28
CA GLY A 813 -31.41 51.21 2.12
C GLY A 813 -32.31 51.61 0.96
N ILE A 814 -33.21 50.74 0.50
CA ILE A 814 -34.08 51.03 -0.64
C ILE A 814 -35.41 51.57 -0.14
N ILE A 815 -35.71 52.81 -0.49
CA ILE A 815 -37.02 53.42 -0.30
C ILE A 815 -37.89 53.10 -1.51
N TYR A 816 -39.03 52.46 -1.25
CA TYR A 816 -40.09 52.26 -2.22
C TYR A 816 -41.19 53.29 -1.97
N THR A 817 -41.67 53.92 -3.03
CA THR A 817 -42.77 54.90 -2.96
C THR A 817 -43.96 54.41 -3.76
N TYR A 818 -45.17 54.67 -3.25
CA TYR A 818 -46.38 54.31 -3.97
C TYR A 818 -46.54 55.12 -5.27
N SER A 819 -46.31 56.43 -5.17
CA SER A 819 -46.32 57.37 -6.31
C SER A 819 -44.90 57.62 -6.82
N SER A 820 -44.76 57.89 -8.12
CA SER A 820 -43.46 58.29 -8.68
C SER A 820 -43.05 59.66 -8.14
N VAL A 821 -41.82 59.77 -7.65
CA VAL A 821 -41.24 61.00 -7.11
C VAL A 821 -40.34 61.64 -8.15
N THR A 822 -40.53 62.94 -8.42
CA THR A 822 -39.73 63.73 -9.36
C THR A 822 -39.20 64.99 -8.68
N GLY A 823 -37.91 65.27 -8.81
CA GLY A 823 -37.25 66.46 -8.30
C GLY A 823 -35.91 66.15 -7.63
N ILE A 824 -35.36 67.14 -6.89
CA ILE A 824 -34.14 66.95 -6.10
C ILE A 824 -34.54 66.57 -4.68
N LEU A 825 -34.26 65.32 -4.31
CA LEU A 825 -34.50 64.77 -2.97
C LEU A 825 -33.26 64.99 -2.10
N ILE A 826 -33.43 65.69 -0.98
CA ILE A 826 -32.42 65.86 0.05
C ILE A 826 -32.94 65.13 1.28
N LEU A 827 -32.16 64.21 1.82
CA LEU A 827 -32.52 63.44 3.01
C LEU A 827 -31.31 63.27 3.93
N GLU A 828 -31.60 63.08 5.20
CA GLU A 828 -30.64 62.81 6.27
C GLU A 828 -31.03 61.51 6.96
N TYR A 829 -30.07 60.63 7.24
CA TYR A 829 -30.32 59.33 7.87
C TYR A 829 -29.07 58.82 8.55
N ASN A 830 -29.24 57.96 9.55
CA ASN A 830 -28.10 57.32 10.20
C ASN A 830 -27.79 55.99 9.52
N THR A 831 -26.51 55.66 9.42
CA THR A 831 -26.06 54.32 9.03
C THR A 831 -25.20 53.71 10.12
N SER A 832 -25.30 52.41 10.27
CA SER A 832 -24.36 51.59 11.05
C SER A 832 -23.93 50.43 10.17
N SER A 833 -22.63 50.23 9.99
CA SER A 833 -22.09 49.13 9.19
C SER A 833 -21.18 48.26 10.05
N TYR A 834 -21.73 47.14 10.49
CA TYR A 834 -21.05 46.15 11.31
C TYR A 834 -20.93 44.84 10.54
N PHE A 835 -19.82 44.15 10.75
CA PHE A 835 -19.53 42.86 10.15
C PHE A 835 -19.11 41.88 11.23
N ALA A 836 -19.42 40.61 11.01
CA ALA A 836 -18.93 39.50 11.81
C ALA A 836 -18.04 38.58 10.98
N GLU A 837 -16.96 38.14 11.61
CA GLU A 837 -16.08 37.07 11.15
C GLU A 837 -16.06 35.97 12.20
N TYR A 838 -16.16 34.70 11.79
CA TYR A 838 -16.14 33.57 12.72
C TYR A 838 -15.83 32.25 12.00
N ASN A 839 -15.18 31.32 12.71
CA ASN A 839 -14.94 29.97 12.20
C ASN A 839 -16.16 29.11 12.46
N ILE A 840 -16.73 28.59 11.40
CA ILE A 840 -17.80 27.61 11.47
C ILE A 840 -17.21 26.22 11.81
N ALA A 841 -15.96 25.93 11.45
CA ALA A 841 -15.29 24.64 11.76
C ALA A 841 -14.43 24.73 13.01
N VAL A 842 -14.66 23.84 14.00
CA VAL A 842 -13.88 23.79 15.24
C VAL A 842 -13.23 22.43 15.39
N GLU A 843 -11.90 22.40 15.58
CA GLU A 843 -11.21 21.18 15.98
C GLU A 843 -11.62 20.82 17.40
N ILE A 844 -12.12 19.59 17.59
CA ILE A 844 -12.45 19.11 18.93
C ILE A 844 -11.14 18.90 19.67
N ALA A 845 -11.02 19.42 20.89
CA ALA A 845 -9.79 19.30 21.66
C ALA A 845 -9.43 17.82 21.85
N LYS A 846 -8.14 17.49 21.74
CA LYS A 846 -7.67 16.10 21.88
C LYS A 846 -8.00 15.47 23.22
N ASP A 847 -8.22 16.29 24.25
CA ASP A 847 -8.59 15.85 25.58
C ASP A 847 -10.08 15.46 25.69
N ASP A 848 -10.90 15.80 24.69
CA ASP A 848 -12.35 15.51 24.66
C ASP A 848 -12.69 14.17 23.99
N TYR A 849 -11.70 13.46 23.41
CA TYR A 849 -11.90 12.14 22.81
C TYR A 849 -10.72 11.20 23.05
N SER A 850 -10.99 9.90 22.92
CA SER A 850 -9.98 8.83 22.98
C SER A 850 -10.06 7.96 21.74
N ILE A 851 -8.92 7.45 21.29
CA ILE A 851 -8.83 6.58 20.10
C ILE A 851 -8.70 5.13 20.57
N ASP A 852 -9.59 4.25 20.09
CA ASP A 852 -9.52 2.80 20.27
C ASP A 852 -9.06 2.14 18.96
N GLU A 853 -7.75 1.90 18.88
CA GLU A 853 -7.11 1.29 17.70
C GLU A 853 -7.54 -0.15 17.43
N GLU A 854 -7.94 -0.90 18.47
CA GLU A 854 -8.28 -2.32 18.32
C GLU A 854 -9.65 -2.47 17.64
N ASN A 855 -10.56 -1.54 17.92
CA ASN A 855 -11.94 -1.60 17.44
C ASN A 855 -12.23 -0.61 16.30
N ASN A 856 -11.22 0.14 15.83
CA ASN A 856 -11.36 1.25 14.87
C ASN A 856 -12.39 2.30 15.33
N LYS A 857 -12.31 2.73 16.60
CA LYS A 857 -13.32 3.61 17.23
C LYS A 857 -12.76 4.90 17.81
#